data_AF-A0A1V8U5Z6-F1
#
_entry.id   AF-A0A1V8U5Z6-F1
#
_cell.length_a   1.000
_cell.length_b   1.000
_cell.length_c   1.000
_cell.angle_alpha   90.00
_cell.angle_beta   90.00
_cell.angle_gamma   90.00
#
_symmetry.space_group_name_H-M   'P 1'
#
loop_
_entity.id
_entity.type
_entity.pdbx_description
1 polymer ?
#
loop_
_entity_poly.entity_id
_entity_poly.type
_entity_poly.pdbx_seq_one_letter_code
_entity_poly.pdbx_strand_id
1 'polypeptide(L)'
;MAASTRSAALKLDWATLPTKLGLKGTTATALQTFKKRNDDARRKVQILAEQPSTVDFSHYRSVLKNTAIVDDLEKQFSSFQVKKYDVSRQIKALDAFEAQAVKSAEETKTKVDEELKDLEKTLKNIETARPFEDLTVDEVVAARPDIDTRVEQLVSKGRWQVPGYKEKFGDLSPLAFTFLQPAINFVQTWRSNNTSASRRVACGKSTTDVQQIFGSTAIQCYSPATGQLLGLVNPSTPDGIDRAVAKAAKAQTEWAQTTFAQRRQVLRSLLNFVLDNQDTIVRAACLDSGKTRVDGVLGEIFVTAEKLKWTLNHGEKALKPERRPSNRLMFYKKNEVRYEPMGVVASCVSWNYPLHNLLGPVISALFAGNAIIVKCSEQTAWSSQYFVNIARSALVACGHEPDLVQVLACWPQTSRHFTSHPGISHLTFIGSKPVAHEVLKSAAKSLTPVCVELGGKDAAIVLDHPTGKASSESEMQRVTSIIMRGFFQSSGQNCIGMERVIAMPIAYNRLITLLTPRIQALRSGPDLDLPVGQQVDVGAMISSASFDRLESLVSQAVAQGARLLAGGRRLTHHLHSAGHYFQPTLLVDVTSSMRIAQEELFAPICILMRADSPSHAVEITNSTIYGLGCSVFGPTGNSAARVQLEWVTQRVKTGMVAVNDFAVFYAVQLPFGGVGNSGYGRFAGEEGLRSLCNIKSVCSDRWPGLIKTAIPGKLDYPMGEGAYGMGKGVIEFGYGESLGRIVAGIRRMIGV
;
A
#
# COMPACT_ATOMS: atom_id res chain seq x y z
N MET A 1 27.41 36.76 -14.76
CA MET A 1 28.51 35.95 -14.22
C MET A 1 29.68 35.97 -15.19
N ALA A 2 30.85 36.42 -14.71
CA ALA A 2 32.02 36.78 -15.50
C ALA A 2 32.70 35.56 -16.17
N ALA A 3 33.54 35.82 -17.18
CA ALA A 3 34.30 34.81 -17.91
C ALA A 3 35.15 33.86 -17.03
N SER A 4 35.37 34.20 -15.76
CA SER A 4 36.09 33.36 -14.79
C SER A 4 35.34 32.07 -14.42
N THR A 5 34.00 32.08 -14.32
CA THR A 5 33.23 30.88 -13.94
C THR A 5 33.15 29.84 -15.07
N ARG A 6 33.18 30.27 -16.35
CA ARG A 6 33.30 29.35 -17.51
C ARG A 6 34.65 28.62 -17.54
N SER A 7 35.71 29.25 -17.05
CA SER A 7 37.06 28.67 -17.01
C SER A 7 37.21 27.59 -15.92
N ALA A 8 36.52 27.75 -14.78
CA ALA A 8 36.57 26.79 -13.67
C ALA A 8 35.93 25.42 -14.02
N ALA A 9 34.81 25.41 -14.75
CA ALA A 9 34.12 24.18 -15.15
C ALA A 9 34.92 23.33 -16.17
N LEU A 10 35.90 23.91 -16.87
CA LEU A 10 36.80 23.21 -17.79
C LEU A 10 38.07 22.66 -17.10
N LYS A 11 38.32 23.02 -15.84
CA LYS A 11 39.49 22.60 -15.05
C LYS A 11 39.20 21.53 -13.99
N LEU A 12 37.94 21.11 -13.86
CA LEU A 12 37.55 20.06 -12.92
C LEU A 12 38.00 18.69 -13.44
N ASP A 13 39.03 18.13 -12.78
CA ASP A 13 39.42 16.74 -12.99
C ASP A 13 38.46 15.79 -12.26
N TRP A 14 37.44 15.37 -13.01
CA TRP A 14 36.40 14.47 -12.53
C TRP A 14 36.90 13.09 -12.08
N ALA A 15 38.12 12.69 -12.48
CA ALA A 15 38.68 11.42 -12.05
C ALA A 15 39.18 11.47 -10.60
N THR A 16 39.73 12.61 -10.17
CA THR A 16 40.28 12.77 -8.81
C THR A 16 39.30 13.39 -7.82
N LEU A 17 38.21 13.98 -8.29
CA LEU A 17 37.20 14.66 -7.46
C LEU A 17 36.57 13.79 -6.36
N PRO A 18 36.13 12.53 -6.62
CA PRO A 18 35.54 11.69 -5.58
C PRO A 18 36.53 11.38 -4.46
N THR A 19 37.80 11.11 -4.81
CA THR A 19 38.87 10.81 -3.86
C THR A 19 39.24 12.04 -3.04
N LYS A 20 39.39 13.21 -3.68
CA LYS A 20 39.73 14.47 -2.98
C LYS A 20 38.66 14.91 -1.98
N LEU A 21 37.39 14.64 -2.28
CA LEU A 21 36.26 15.00 -1.44
C LEU A 21 35.81 13.85 -0.50
N GLY A 22 36.53 12.72 -0.50
CA GLY A 22 36.20 11.56 0.34
C GLY A 22 34.81 10.95 0.06
N LEU A 23 34.26 11.16 -1.13
CA LEU A 23 32.90 10.73 -1.48
C LEU A 23 32.84 9.21 -1.63
N LYS A 24 31.91 8.55 -0.94
CA LYS A 24 31.69 7.10 -0.98
C LYS A 24 30.22 6.76 -1.22
N GLY A 25 29.96 5.50 -1.59
CA GLY A 25 28.61 4.96 -1.71
C GLY A 25 27.75 5.68 -2.76
N THR A 26 26.50 5.97 -2.39
CA THR A 26 25.48 6.52 -3.29
C THR A 26 25.85 7.89 -3.87
N THR A 27 26.54 8.74 -3.10
CA THR A 27 26.96 10.08 -3.54
C THR A 27 28.00 10.02 -4.65
N ALA A 28 28.98 9.11 -4.55
CA ALA A 28 29.98 8.91 -5.59
C ALA A 28 29.34 8.39 -6.89
N THR A 29 28.39 7.45 -6.78
CA THR A 29 27.62 6.92 -7.91
C THR A 29 26.75 7.99 -8.59
N ALA A 30 26.12 8.86 -7.80
CA ALA A 30 25.32 9.96 -8.33
C ALA A 30 26.18 10.98 -9.12
N LEU A 31 27.38 11.28 -8.62
CA LEU A 31 28.34 12.18 -9.27
C LEU A 31 28.85 11.60 -10.60
N GLN A 32 29.18 10.30 -10.63
CA GLN A 32 29.56 9.61 -11.87
C GLN A 32 28.43 9.59 -12.91
N THR A 33 27.19 9.37 -12.44
CA THR A 33 26.01 9.40 -13.31
C THR A 33 25.76 10.79 -13.88
N PHE A 34 25.95 11.84 -13.07
CA PHE A 34 25.88 13.22 -13.54
C PHE A 34 26.93 13.51 -14.61
N LYS A 35 28.19 13.13 -14.36
CA LYS A 35 29.29 13.29 -15.33
C LYS A 35 28.94 12.66 -16.68
N LYS A 36 28.49 11.41 -16.68
CA LYS A 36 28.11 10.70 -17.92
C LYS A 36 27.03 11.47 -18.70
N ARG A 37 25.97 11.94 -18.02
CA ARG A 37 24.91 12.73 -18.67
C ARG A 37 25.42 14.05 -19.25
N ASN A 38 26.33 14.73 -18.55
CA ASN A 38 26.94 15.96 -19.04
C ASN A 38 27.80 15.70 -20.29
N ASP A 39 28.61 14.64 -20.28
CA ASP A 39 29.46 14.27 -21.42
C ASP A 39 28.62 13.86 -22.64
N ASP A 40 27.55 13.09 -22.44
CA ASP A 40 26.59 12.73 -23.48
C ASP A 40 25.89 13.96 -24.07
N ALA A 41 25.49 14.92 -23.22
CA ALA A 41 24.87 16.16 -23.66
C ALA A 41 25.85 17.01 -24.49
N ARG A 42 27.11 17.13 -24.05
CA ARG A 42 28.15 17.84 -24.79
C ARG A 42 28.42 17.22 -26.15
N ARG A 43 28.54 15.88 -26.21
CA ARG A 43 28.71 15.15 -27.48
C ARG A 43 27.54 15.40 -28.42
N LYS A 44 26.30 15.35 -27.94
CA LYS A 44 25.11 15.63 -28.75
C LYS A 44 25.09 17.06 -29.27
N VAL A 45 25.42 18.04 -28.43
CA VAL A 45 25.50 19.45 -28.85
C VAL A 45 26.56 19.63 -29.93
N GLN A 46 27.72 18.98 -29.81
CA GLN A 46 28.76 19.05 -30.83
C GLN A 46 28.32 18.41 -32.15
N ILE A 47 27.73 17.21 -32.11
CA ILE A 47 27.19 16.55 -33.31
C ILE A 47 26.14 17.44 -34.00
N LEU A 48 25.23 18.05 -33.23
CA LEU A 48 24.20 18.94 -33.77
C LEU A 48 24.77 20.25 -34.31
N ALA A 49 25.86 20.76 -33.72
CA ALA A 49 26.54 21.97 -34.19
C ALA A 49 27.33 21.73 -35.49
N GLU A 50 27.77 20.49 -35.74
CA GLU A 50 28.46 20.08 -36.96
C GLU A 50 27.49 19.75 -38.11
N GLN A 51 26.18 19.65 -37.85
CA GLN A 51 25.18 19.43 -38.90
C GLN A 51 24.94 20.69 -39.74
N PRO A 52 24.83 20.55 -41.07
CA PRO A 52 24.55 21.68 -41.95
C PRO A 52 23.17 22.26 -41.63
N SER A 53 23.13 23.56 -41.32
CA SER A 53 21.92 24.31 -41.02
C SER A 53 21.32 25.01 -42.24
N THR A 54 21.80 24.67 -43.44
CA THR A 54 21.38 25.27 -44.72
C THR A 54 20.66 24.25 -45.56
N VAL A 55 19.52 24.64 -46.13
CA VAL A 55 18.72 23.78 -47.02
C VAL A 55 18.80 24.33 -48.43
N ASP A 56 19.18 23.49 -49.40
CA ASP A 56 19.24 23.86 -50.82
C ASP A 56 17.86 23.72 -51.47
N PHE A 57 17.04 24.75 -51.33
CA PHE A 57 15.69 24.77 -51.91
C PHE A 57 15.70 24.76 -53.46
N SER A 58 16.77 25.21 -54.11
CA SER A 58 16.91 25.16 -55.56
C SER A 58 16.99 23.72 -56.07
N HIS A 59 17.75 22.87 -55.37
CA HIS A 59 17.78 21.44 -55.64
C HIS A 59 16.38 20.81 -55.51
N TYR A 60 15.66 21.09 -54.42
CA TYR A 60 14.33 20.52 -54.20
C TYR A 60 13.29 20.98 -55.24
N ARG A 61 13.38 22.24 -55.71
CA ARG A 61 12.54 22.73 -56.83
C ARG A 61 12.80 22.00 -58.14
N SER A 62 14.03 21.50 -58.35
CA SER A 62 14.38 20.75 -59.57
C SER A 62 13.90 19.30 -59.57
N VAL A 63 13.70 18.70 -58.38
CA VAL A 63 13.34 17.28 -58.22
C VAL A 63 11.84 17.08 -57.96
N LEU A 64 11.20 17.99 -57.23
CA LEU A 64 9.81 17.84 -56.82
C LEU A 64 8.85 18.51 -57.81
N LYS A 65 7.86 17.75 -58.29
CA LYS A 65 6.84 18.25 -59.23
C LYS A 65 5.89 19.30 -58.63
N ASN A 66 5.74 19.33 -57.31
CA ASN A 66 4.88 20.28 -56.61
C ASN A 66 5.73 21.36 -55.95
N THR A 67 6.02 22.42 -56.71
CA THR A 67 6.86 23.54 -56.26
C THR A 67 6.20 24.39 -55.19
N ALA A 68 4.87 24.42 -55.12
CA ALA A 68 4.14 25.18 -54.10
C ALA A 68 4.43 24.69 -52.67
N ILE A 69 4.69 23.40 -52.49
CA ILE A 69 5.12 22.84 -51.19
C ILE A 69 6.53 23.31 -50.84
N VAL A 70 7.43 23.43 -51.82
CA VAL A 70 8.80 23.88 -51.58
C VAL A 70 8.82 25.35 -51.18
N ASP A 71 7.97 26.18 -51.78
CA ASP A 71 7.83 27.60 -51.45
C ASP A 71 7.25 27.82 -50.04
N ASP A 72 6.27 27.00 -49.63
CA ASP A 72 5.74 27.07 -48.25
C ASP A 72 6.79 26.64 -47.21
N LEU A 73 7.57 25.59 -47.50
CA LEU A 73 8.65 25.14 -46.63
C LEU A 73 9.79 26.17 -46.52
N GLU A 74 10.19 26.82 -47.62
CA GLU A 74 11.20 27.89 -47.60
C GLU A 74 10.72 29.09 -46.78
N LYS A 75 9.43 29.44 -46.88
CA LYS A 75 8.81 30.49 -46.07
C LYS A 75 8.79 30.14 -44.58
N GLN A 76 8.43 28.89 -44.23
CA GLN A 76 8.46 28.42 -42.83
C GLN A 76 9.89 28.36 -42.28
N PHE A 77 10.86 27.89 -43.07
CA PHE A 77 12.27 27.85 -42.70
C PHE A 77 12.84 29.25 -42.46
N SER A 78 12.53 30.20 -43.34
CA SER A 78 13.01 31.60 -43.25
C SER A 78 12.36 32.39 -42.10
N SER A 79 11.15 32.00 -41.69
CA SER A 79 10.44 32.61 -40.56
C SER A 79 10.73 31.94 -39.22
N PHE A 80 11.47 30.83 -39.20
CA PHE A 80 11.82 30.12 -37.98
C PHE A 80 12.86 30.89 -37.16
N GLN A 81 12.49 31.30 -35.95
CA GLN A 81 13.42 31.87 -34.98
C GLN A 81 13.83 30.81 -33.97
N VAL A 82 15.15 30.59 -33.84
CA VAL A 82 15.72 29.69 -32.84
C VAL A 82 15.39 30.24 -31.44
N LYS A 83 14.56 29.53 -30.68
CA LYS A 83 14.32 29.83 -29.27
C LYS A 83 15.61 29.60 -28.47
N LYS A 84 16.21 30.68 -27.98
CA LYS A 84 17.31 30.61 -27.01
C LYS A 84 16.73 30.35 -25.62
N TYR A 85 17.23 29.33 -24.93
CA TYR A 85 16.85 29.08 -23.55
C TYR A 85 17.47 30.14 -22.64
N ASP A 86 16.62 30.92 -21.96
CA ASP A 86 17.09 31.81 -20.89
C ASP A 86 17.28 30.99 -19.61
N VAL A 87 18.53 30.73 -19.26
CA VAL A 87 18.92 30.00 -18.05
C VAL A 87 19.24 30.94 -16.88
N SER A 88 19.01 32.25 -17.03
CA SER A 88 19.38 33.26 -16.03
C SER A 88 18.66 33.03 -14.70
N ARG A 89 17.42 32.53 -14.74
CA ARG A 89 16.66 32.20 -13.52
C ARG A 89 17.26 31.01 -12.78
N GLN A 90 17.69 29.97 -13.49
CA GLN A 90 18.33 28.79 -12.92
C GLN A 90 19.70 29.15 -12.34
N ILE A 91 20.47 29.99 -13.03
CA ILE A 91 21.76 30.50 -12.52
C ILE A 91 21.55 31.27 -11.22
N LYS A 92 20.59 32.19 -11.17
CA LYS A 92 20.27 32.93 -9.92
C LYS A 92 19.84 31.99 -8.78
N ALA A 93 19.10 30.93 -9.09
CA ALA A 93 18.70 29.94 -8.09
C ALA A 93 19.90 29.12 -7.58
N LEU A 94 20.86 28.80 -8.44
CA LEU A 94 22.10 28.13 -8.04
C LEU A 94 22.96 29.02 -7.15
N ASP A 95 23.11 30.31 -7.49
CA ASP A 95 23.85 31.27 -6.68
C ASP A 95 23.22 31.43 -5.28
N ALA A 96 21.89 31.51 -5.22
CA ALA A 96 21.16 31.59 -3.96
C ALA A 96 21.29 30.30 -3.13
N PHE A 97 21.27 29.14 -3.79
CA PHE A 97 21.48 27.86 -3.14
C PHE A 97 22.90 27.74 -2.57
N GLU A 98 23.93 28.14 -3.33
CA GLU A 98 25.32 28.09 -2.89
C GLU A 98 25.55 28.98 -1.66
N ALA A 99 25.01 30.22 -1.68
CA ALA A 99 25.06 31.11 -0.53
C ALA A 99 24.42 30.49 0.72
N GLN A 100 23.26 29.85 0.57
CA GLN A 100 22.58 29.19 1.68
C GLN A 100 23.33 27.93 2.15
N ALA A 101 23.91 27.15 1.24
CA ALA A 101 24.66 25.96 1.57
C ALA A 101 25.93 26.28 2.37
N VAL A 102 26.65 27.34 2.00
CA VAL A 102 27.81 27.84 2.75
C VAL A 102 27.38 28.27 4.15
N LYS A 103 26.31 29.06 4.27
CA LYS A 103 25.78 29.50 5.57
C LYS A 103 25.39 28.32 6.46
N SER A 104 24.69 27.32 5.92
CA SER A 104 24.30 26.12 6.69
C SER A 104 25.49 25.25 7.09
N ALA A 105 26.56 25.22 6.28
CA ALA A 105 27.80 24.53 6.64
C ALA A 105 28.52 25.23 7.81
N GLU A 106 28.57 26.57 7.83
CA GLU A 106 29.12 27.34 8.94
C GLU A 106 28.32 27.16 10.24
N GLU A 107 26.98 27.16 10.14
CA GLU A 107 26.09 26.89 11.28
C GLU A 107 26.29 25.48 11.83
N THR A 108 26.47 24.48 10.95
CA THR A 108 26.71 23.09 11.35
C THR A 108 28.07 22.94 12.01
N LYS A 109 29.12 23.57 11.47
CA LYS A 109 30.44 23.60 12.10
C LYS A 109 30.36 24.14 13.53
N THR A 110 29.65 25.24 13.73
CA THR A 110 29.49 25.86 15.06
C THR A 110 28.84 24.89 16.04
N LYS A 111 27.77 24.18 15.63
CA LYS A 111 27.11 23.19 16.48
C LYS A 111 27.98 21.98 16.79
N VAL A 112 28.73 21.49 15.81
CA VAL A 112 29.67 20.37 16.01
C VAL A 112 30.77 20.75 16.99
N ASP A 113 31.30 21.98 16.91
CA ASP A 113 32.30 22.50 17.85
C ASP A 113 31.73 22.63 19.27
N GLU A 114 30.44 22.97 19.43
CA GLU A 114 29.73 22.98 20.72
C GLU A 114 29.52 21.57 21.29
N GLU A 115 29.06 20.62 20.46
CA GLU A 115 28.87 19.23 20.87
C GLU A 115 30.19 18.55 21.27
N LEU A 116 31.28 18.83 20.55
CA LEU A 116 32.62 18.33 20.89
C LEU A 116 33.04 18.79 22.29
N LYS A 117 32.80 20.05 22.65
CA LYS A 117 33.09 20.56 24.00
C LYS A 117 32.25 19.88 25.08
N ASP A 118 30.96 19.64 24.82
CA ASP A 118 30.09 18.95 25.77
C ASP A 118 30.45 17.47 25.93
N LEU A 119 30.86 16.81 24.83
CA LEU A 119 31.37 15.43 24.86
C LEU A 119 32.68 15.34 25.64
N GLU A 120 33.62 16.26 25.46
CA GLU A 120 34.86 16.32 26.25
C GLU A 120 34.57 16.51 27.74
N LYS A 121 33.61 17.38 28.09
CA LYS A 121 33.17 17.59 29.47
C LYS A 121 32.54 16.33 30.06
N THR A 122 31.74 15.62 29.26
CA THR A 122 31.09 14.36 29.66
C THR A 122 32.11 13.25 29.86
N LEU A 123 33.08 13.12 28.95
CA LEU A 123 34.18 12.16 29.05
C LEU A 123 34.98 12.40 30.34
N LYS A 124 35.31 13.65 30.65
CA LYS A 124 35.99 14.01 31.90
C LYS A 124 35.17 13.66 33.15
N ASN A 125 33.84 13.84 33.11
CA ASN A 125 32.96 13.41 34.20
C ASN A 125 32.95 11.89 34.38
N ILE A 126 32.98 11.12 33.28
CA ILE A 126 33.04 9.65 33.32
C ILE A 126 34.38 9.18 33.88
N GLU A 127 35.49 9.76 33.39
CA GLU A 127 36.85 9.39 33.81
C GLU A 127 37.14 9.75 35.27
N THR A 128 36.42 10.73 35.84
CA THR A 128 36.58 11.16 37.24
C THR A 128 35.49 10.64 38.17
N ALA A 129 34.47 9.95 37.65
CA ALA A 129 33.41 9.36 38.47
C ALA A 129 33.92 8.12 39.20
N ARG A 130 33.63 8.04 40.51
CA ARG A 130 33.93 6.83 41.30
C ARG A 130 33.01 5.67 40.89
N PRO A 131 33.47 4.40 41.01
CA PRO A 131 32.63 3.23 40.83
C PRO A 131 31.38 3.25 41.72
N PHE A 132 30.26 2.73 41.22
CA PHE A 132 29.00 2.63 41.97
C PHE A 132 29.10 1.70 43.19
N GLU A 133 30.11 0.83 43.21
CA GLU A 133 30.39 -0.13 44.28
C GLU A 133 30.90 0.57 45.56
N ASP A 134 31.44 1.78 45.43
CA ASP A 134 31.97 2.59 46.54
C ASP A 134 30.93 3.54 47.14
N LEU A 135 29.66 3.41 46.76
CA LEU A 135 28.56 4.29 47.18
C LEU A 135 27.94 3.77 48.48
N THR A 136 28.01 4.54 49.56
CA THR A 136 27.49 4.10 50.87
C THR A 136 26.03 4.47 51.06
N VAL A 137 25.32 3.72 51.92
CA VAL A 137 23.92 4.03 52.28
C VAL A 137 23.83 5.44 52.87
N ASP A 138 24.80 5.85 53.68
CA ASP A 138 24.85 7.19 54.28
C ASP A 138 24.98 8.30 53.23
N GLU A 139 25.72 8.06 52.14
CA GLU A 139 25.83 9.00 51.01
C GLU A 139 24.51 9.11 50.22
N VAL A 140 23.79 7.99 50.04
CA VAL A 140 22.46 7.99 49.41
C VAL A 140 21.44 8.74 50.26
N VAL A 141 21.48 8.53 51.58
CA VAL A 141 20.63 9.22 52.55
C VAL A 141 20.96 10.71 52.60
N ALA A 142 22.24 11.09 52.56
CA ALA A 142 22.65 12.49 52.50
C ALA A 142 22.17 13.19 51.21
N ALA A 143 22.24 12.50 50.07
CA ALA A 143 21.77 13.03 48.78
C ALA A 143 20.24 13.08 48.70
N ARG A 144 19.54 12.16 49.35
CA ARG A 144 18.07 12.02 49.34
C ARG A 144 17.52 11.69 50.73
N PRO A 145 17.46 12.68 51.65
CA PRO A 145 16.98 12.49 53.02
C PRO A 145 15.50 12.06 53.11
N ASP A 146 14.75 12.28 52.03
CA ASP A 146 13.36 11.86 51.90
C ASP A 146 13.20 10.34 51.82
N ILE A 147 14.25 9.60 51.42
CA ILE A 147 14.21 8.13 51.35
C ILE A 147 14.07 7.54 52.76
N ASP A 148 14.90 7.96 53.72
CA ASP A 148 14.81 7.49 55.11
C ASP A 148 13.48 7.87 55.74
N THR A 149 13.07 9.13 55.53
CA THR A 149 11.77 9.61 56.00
C THR A 149 10.63 8.73 55.46
N ARG A 150 10.73 8.26 54.21
CA ARG A 150 9.73 7.41 53.59
C ARG A 150 9.81 5.95 54.07
N VAL A 151 11.01 5.42 54.25
CA VAL A 151 11.23 4.06 54.76
C VAL A 151 10.73 3.95 56.20
N GLU A 152 11.03 4.91 57.06
CA GLU A 152 10.49 4.97 58.43
C GLU A 152 8.95 5.09 58.46
N GLN A 153 8.38 5.90 57.58
CA GLN A 153 6.92 5.99 57.42
C GLN A 153 6.29 4.68 56.94
N LEU A 154 6.99 3.91 56.11
CA LEU A 154 6.50 2.64 55.59
C LEU A 154 6.64 1.52 56.63
N VAL A 155 7.73 1.49 57.39
CA VAL A 155 7.96 0.54 58.49
C VAL A 155 6.99 0.79 59.64
N SER A 156 6.84 2.04 60.10
CA SER A 156 5.90 2.40 61.19
C SER A 156 4.44 2.14 60.85
N LYS A 157 4.07 2.18 59.56
CA LYS A 157 2.72 1.85 59.08
C LYS A 157 2.53 0.37 58.74
N GLY A 158 3.52 -0.49 59.01
CA GLY A 158 3.47 -1.91 58.68
C GLY A 158 3.35 -2.19 57.17
N ARG A 159 3.68 -1.22 56.31
CA ARG A 159 3.60 -1.30 54.84
C ARG A 159 4.91 -1.74 54.20
N TRP A 160 5.91 -2.08 55.01
CA TRP A 160 7.18 -2.63 54.57
C TRP A 160 7.48 -3.90 55.38
N GLN A 161 7.36 -5.06 54.72
CA GLN A 161 7.88 -6.35 55.18
C GLN A 161 8.69 -6.97 54.04
N VAL A 162 9.71 -7.75 54.39
CA VAL A 162 10.54 -8.47 53.42
C VAL A 162 9.71 -9.64 52.86
N PRO A 163 9.43 -9.72 51.54
CA PRO A 163 8.52 -10.73 50.99
C PRO A 163 8.98 -12.17 51.21
N GLY A 164 8.05 -13.03 51.67
CA GLY A 164 8.27 -14.47 51.79
C GLY A 164 8.17 -15.19 50.44
N TYR A 165 8.82 -16.37 50.32
CA TYR A 165 9.00 -17.16 49.09
C TYR A 165 7.71 -17.39 48.26
N LYS A 166 6.53 -17.40 48.89
CA LYS A 166 5.22 -17.57 48.22
C LYS A 166 4.75 -16.36 47.40
N GLU A 167 5.14 -15.14 47.76
CA GLU A 167 4.84 -13.93 46.95
C GLU A 167 5.71 -13.83 45.70
N LYS A 168 6.86 -14.51 45.69
CA LYS A 168 7.82 -14.45 44.58
C LYS A 168 7.45 -15.40 43.41
N PHE A 169 6.62 -16.43 43.64
CA PHE A 169 6.40 -17.51 42.67
C PHE A 169 4.96 -18.08 42.64
N GLY A 170 3.92 -17.26 42.78
CA GLY A 170 2.51 -17.67 42.98
C GLY A 170 1.92 -18.85 42.17
N ASP A 171 0.85 -19.45 42.71
CA ASP A 171 0.24 -20.73 42.28
C ASP A 171 -1.00 -20.59 41.35
N LEU A 172 -1.30 -21.65 40.59
CA LEU A 172 -2.15 -21.70 39.37
C LEU A 172 -3.68 -21.93 39.58
N SER A 173 -4.51 -20.94 39.20
CA SER A 173 -5.92 -21.03 38.67
C SER A 173 -7.06 -21.59 39.59
N PRO A 174 -8.39 -21.47 39.29
CA PRO A 174 -9.04 -21.07 38.02
C PRO A 174 -10.32 -20.18 38.02
N LEU A 175 -10.67 -19.74 36.79
CA LEU A 175 -12.00 -19.53 36.15
C LEU A 175 -12.80 -18.20 36.29
N ALA A 176 -12.88 -17.53 35.12
CA ALA A 176 -14.08 -17.08 34.40
C ALA A 176 -15.03 -16.06 35.05
N PHE A 177 -14.75 -14.75 34.87
CA PHE A 177 -15.75 -13.73 34.50
C PHE A 177 -15.13 -12.37 34.04
N THR A 178 -13.89 -12.34 33.54
CA THR A 178 -13.07 -11.09 33.49
C THR A 178 -12.45 -10.76 32.13
N PHE A 179 -13.00 -11.25 31.01
CA PHE A 179 -12.25 -11.29 29.74
C PHE A 179 -12.61 -10.22 28.69
N LEU A 180 -13.42 -9.22 29.03
CA LEU A 180 -13.61 -8.00 28.20
C LEU A 180 -12.94 -6.75 28.79
N GLN A 181 -12.42 -6.84 30.02
CA GLN A 181 -11.90 -5.71 30.77
C GLN A 181 -10.65 -5.06 30.15
N PRO A 182 -9.71 -5.74 29.48
CA PRO A 182 -8.52 -5.07 28.93
C PRO A 182 -8.82 -4.08 27.80
N ALA A 183 -9.80 -4.38 26.93
CA ALA A 183 -10.21 -3.48 25.84
C ALA A 183 -10.99 -2.27 26.39
N ILE A 184 -11.84 -2.49 27.39
CA ILE A 184 -12.56 -1.43 28.12
C ILE A 184 -11.58 -0.59 28.95
N ASN A 185 -10.61 -1.23 29.60
CA ASN A 185 -9.55 -0.58 30.38
C ASN A 185 -8.66 0.28 29.50
N PHE A 186 -8.36 -0.08 28.25
CA PHE A 186 -7.60 0.80 27.36
C PHE A 186 -8.30 2.16 27.16
N VAL A 187 -9.62 2.13 26.93
CA VAL A 187 -10.45 3.33 26.76
C VAL A 187 -10.65 4.07 28.10
N GLN A 188 -10.81 3.35 29.21
CA GLN A 188 -10.98 3.94 30.55
C GLN A 188 -9.67 4.53 31.11
N THR A 189 -8.53 3.87 30.92
CA THR A 189 -7.19 4.36 31.29
C THR A 189 -6.84 5.62 30.50
N TRP A 190 -7.30 5.71 29.25
CA TRP A 190 -7.21 6.95 28.47
C TRP A 190 -8.11 8.05 29.04
N ARG A 191 -9.38 7.75 29.39
CA ARG A 191 -10.28 8.74 30.02
C ARG A 191 -9.72 9.28 31.35
N SER A 192 -9.06 8.43 32.15
CA SER A 192 -8.49 8.84 33.44
C SER A 192 -7.14 9.56 33.33
N ASN A 193 -6.31 9.23 32.33
CA ASN A 193 -5.02 9.89 32.12
C ASN A 193 -5.13 11.27 31.42
N ASN A 194 -6.29 11.63 30.86
CA ASN A 194 -6.46 12.87 30.12
C ASN A 194 -7.24 13.97 30.88
N THR A 195 -7.71 13.67 32.10
CA THR A 195 -8.24 14.68 33.04
C THR A 195 -7.17 15.29 33.94
N SER A 196 -5.93 14.79 33.88
CA SER A 196 -4.78 15.40 34.57
C SER A 196 -3.55 15.42 33.66
N ALA A 197 -2.99 16.62 33.43
CA ALA A 197 -1.77 16.91 32.67
C ALA A 197 -1.90 17.07 31.13
N SER A 198 -2.36 18.24 30.71
CA SER A 198 -2.00 18.86 29.42
C SER A 198 -0.52 19.26 29.38
N ARG A 199 0.41 18.30 29.32
CA ARG A 199 1.81 18.64 29.02
C ARG A 199 1.99 18.85 27.52
N ARG A 200 1.82 20.10 27.08
CA ARG A 200 2.32 20.56 25.78
C ARG A 200 3.84 20.45 25.80
N VAL A 201 4.41 19.48 25.09
CA VAL A 201 5.81 19.55 24.70
C VAL A 201 5.88 20.53 23.53
N ALA A 202 6.49 21.69 23.76
CA ALA A 202 6.77 22.65 22.71
C ALA A 202 7.85 22.05 21.80
N CYS A 203 7.43 21.41 20.69
CA CYS A 203 8.34 20.96 19.67
C CYS A 203 8.73 22.17 18.80
N GLY A 204 10.02 22.51 18.80
CA GLY A 204 10.59 23.52 17.91
C GLY A 204 10.33 23.16 16.45
N LYS A 205 10.32 24.17 15.58
CA LYS A 205 10.04 24.07 14.14
C LYS A 205 10.96 23.04 13.44
N SER A 206 10.52 21.79 13.34
CA SER A 206 11.10 20.77 12.46
C SER A 206 10.16 19.55 12.34
N THR A 207 9.51 19.42 11.18
CA THR A 207 8.92 18.18 10.60
C THR A 207 8.51 17.07 11.58
N THR A 208 7.25 17.10 12.02
CA THR A 208 6.56 16.01 12.74
C THR A 208 6.21 14.86 11.80
N ASP A 209 7.22 14.10 11.38
CA ASP A 209 7.03 12.74 10.88
C ASP A 209 7.29 11.74 12.01
N VAL A 210 6.94 10.47 11.83
CA VAL A 210 7.29 9.39 12.76
C VAL A 210 8.81 9.38 12.95
N GLN A 211 9.29 10.05 13.99
CA GLN A 211 10.72 10.17 14.28
C GLN A 211 11.11 9.06 15.24
N GLN A 212 12.16 8.33 14.87
CA GLN A 212 12.93 7.57 15.84
C GLN A 212 13.50 8.58 16.84
N ILE A 213 13.09 8.49 18.12
CA ILE A 213 13.63 9.37 19.16
C ILE A 213 15.13 9.14 19.25
N PHE A 214 15.92 10.20 19.34
CA PHE A 214 17.34 10.08 19.59
C PHE A 214 17.59 9.21 20.84
N GLY A 215 18.34 8.11 20.68
CA GLY A 215 18.61 7.14 21.76
C GLY A 215 17.51 6.10 22.03
N SER A 216 16.41 6.05 21.26
CA SER A 216 15.39 5.00 21.37
C SER A 216 15.05 4.40 20.01
N THR A 217 14.65 3.13 20.00
CA THR A 217 14.09 2.47 18.81
C THR A 217 12.56 2.52 18.76
N ALA A 218 11.90 3.07 19.79
CA ALA A 218 10.45 3.08 19.88
C ALA A 218 9.80 3.86 18.73
N ILE A 219 8.68 3.35 18.24
CA ILE A 219 7.82 4.03 17.28
C ILE A 219 6.97 5.02 18.06
N GLN A 220 7.11 6.31 17.77
CA GLN A 220 6.23 7.34 18.30
C GLN A 220 4.97 7.44 17.46
N CYS A 221 3.82 7.21 18.08
CA CYS A 221 2.53 7.28 17.41
C CYS A 221 1.88 8.64 17.70
N TYR A 222 1.52 9.38 16.65
CA TYR A 222 0.89 10.69 16.74
C TYR A 222 -0.43 10.71 15.99
N SER A 223 -1.38 11.51 16.47
CA SER A 223 -2.59 11.81 15.73
C SER A 223 -2.28 12.75 14.56
N PRO A 224 -2.48 12.33 13.29
CA PRO A 224 -2.18 13.18 12.13
C PRO A 224 -3.07 14.42 12.06
N ALA A 225 -4.27 14.36 12.64
CA ALA A 225 -5.21 15.48 12.65
C ALA A 225 -4.83 16.58 13.65
N THR A 226 -4.19 16.21 14.76
CA THR A 226 -3.99 17.14 15.88
C THR A 226 -2.53 17.35 16.27
N GLY A 227 -1.62 16.46 15.85
CA GLY A 227 -0.24 16.39 16.32
C GLY A 227 -0.09 15.81 17.74
N GLN A 228 -1.17 15.31 18.34
CA GLN A 228 -1.17 14.77 19.70
C GLN A 228 -0.40 13.44 19.77
N LEU A 229 0.49 13.27 20.75
CA LEU A 229 1.11 11.99 21.06
C LEU A 229 0.06 10.99 21.56
N LEU A 230 -0.06 9.85 20.89
CA LEU A 230 -0.96 8.75 21.25
C LEU A 230 -0.28 7.72 22.15
N GLY A 231 1.03 7.52 21.97
CA GLY A 231 1.83 6.59 22.77
C GLY A 231 3.09 6.12 22.04
N LEU A 232 3.75 5.13 22.64
CA LEU A 232 4.95 4.50 22.10
C LEU A 232 4.67 3.02 21.83
N VAL A 233 5.17 2.50 20.70
CA VAL A 233 5.17 1.08 20.39
C VAL A 233 6.61 0.60 20.21
N ASN A 234 7.01 -0.42 20.97
CA ASN A 234 8.32 -1.02 20.80
C ASN A 234 8.34 -1.85 19.50
N PRO A 235 9.25 -1.58 18.56
CA PRO A 235 9.35 -2.38 17.35
C PRO A 235 9.82 -3.80 17.70
N SER A 236 9.30 -4.78 16.98
CA SER A 236 9.72 -6.17 17.12
C SER A 236 11.16 -6.34 16.64
N THR A 237 11.94 -7.10 17.42
CA THR A 237 13.28 -7.58 17.09
C THR A 237 13.21 -8.86 16.25
N PRO A 238 14.31 -9.29 15.61
CA PRO A 238 14.38 -10.60 14.95
C PRO A 238 13.91 -11.75 15.86
N ASP A 239 14.43 -11.85 17.09
CA ASP A 239 13.99 -12.90 18.03
C ASP A 239 12.50 -12.77 18.40
N GLY A 240 11.98 -11.54 18.45
CA GLY A 240 10.56 -11.28 18.67
C GLY A 240 9.70 -11.82 17.53
N ILE A 241 10.16 -11.66 16.29
CA ILE A 241 9.53 -12.23 15.10
C ILE A 241 9.55 -13.76 15.17
N ASP A 242 10.70 -14.37 15.49
CA ASP A 242 10.83 -15.83 15.56
C ASP A 242 9.89 -16.43 16.61
N ARG A 243 9.81 -15.79 17.79
CA ARG A 243 8.85 -16.19 18.83
C ARG A 243 7.40 -16.06 18.38
N ALA A 244 7.05 -14.99 17.65
CA ALA A 244 5.70 -14.82 17.13
C ALA A 244 5.34 -15.92 16.11
N VAL A 245 6.27 -16.26 15.22
CA VAL A 245 6.07 -17.35 14.25
C VAL A 245 5.92 -18.70 14.94
N ALA A 246 6.77 -19.00 15.92
CA ALA A 246 6.70 -20.26 16.67
C ALA A 246 5.36 -20.41 17.43
N LYS A 247 4.88 -19.34 18.06
CA LYS A 247 3.57 -19.33 18.73
C LYS A 247 2.41 -19.56 17.77
N ALA A 248 2.42 -18.85 16.64
CA ALA A 248 1.41 -19.01 15.60
C ALA A 248 1.40 -20.44 15.04
N ALA A 249 2.57 -21.02 14.75
CA ALA A 249 2.71 -22.38 14.26
C ALA A 249 2.19 -23.43 15.27
N LYS A 250 2.51 -23.27 16.55
CA LYS A 250 2.01 -24.14 17.62
C LYS A 250 0.47 -24.11 17.68
N ALA A 251 -0.11 -22.91 17.75
CA ALA A 251 -1.56 -22.75 17.82
C ALA A 251 -2.28 -23.27 16.55
N GLN A 252 -1.62 -23.14 15.39
CA GLN A 252 -2.19 -23.58 14.11
C GLN A 252 -2.44 -25.08 14.03
N THR A 253 -1.63 -25.89 14.72
CA THR A 253 -1.72 -27.36 14.65
C THR A 253 -3.10 -27.87 15.07
N GLU A 254 -3.65 -27.32 16.16
CA GLU A 254 -5.02 -27.64 16.61
C GLU A 254 -6.07 -26.98 15.71
N TRP A 255 -5.86 -25.70 15.36
CA TRP A 255 -6.79 -24.94 14.53
C TRP A 255 -7.06 -25.57 13.16
N ALA A 256 -6.04 -26.19 12.55
CA ALA A 256 -6.16 -26.90 11.27
C ALA A 256 -7.24 -27.99 11.29
N GLN A 257 -7.45 -28.63 12.46
CA GLN A 257 -8.40 -29.74 12.64
C GLN A 257 -9.83 -29.27 12.92
N THR A 258 -10.05 -27.96 13.10
CA THR A 258 -11.38 -27.40 13.37
C THR A 258 -12.31 -27.52 12.16
N THR A 259 -13.60 -27.71 12.45
CA THR A 259 -14.67 -27.72 11.45
C THR A 259 -15.02 -26.31 10.98
N PHE A 260 -15.66 -26.19 9.81
CA PHE A 260 -16.21 -24.90 9.36
C PHE A 260 -17.25 -24.31 10.33
N ALA A 261 -17.95 -25.13 11.12
CA ALA A 261 -18.87 -24.64 12.14
C ALA A 261 -18.14 -23.86 13.24
N GLN A 262 -17.03 -24.40 13.76
CA GLN A 262 -16.20 -23.73 14.76
C GLN A 262 -15.56 -22.45 14.21
N ARG A 263 -15.04 -22.49 12.97
CA ARG A 263 -14.47 -21.29 12.32
C ARG A 263 -15.51 -20.20 12.11
N ARG A 264 -16.74 -20.56 11.72
CA ARG A 264 -17.87 -19.62 11.61
C ARG A 264 -18.28 -19.05 12.96
N GLN A 265 -18.18 -19.81 14.05
CA GLN A 265 -18.49 -19.31 15.39
C GLN A 265 -17.56 -18.14 15.76
N VAL A 266 -16.24 -18.29 15.55
CA VAL A 266 -15.26 -17.22 15.78
C VAL A 266 -15.56 -15.98 14.94
N LEU A 267 -15.79 -16.15 13.63
CA LEU A 267 -16.10 -15.02 12.75
C LEU A 267 -17.44 -14.35 13.09
N ARG A 268 -18.42 -15.09 13.59
CA ARG A 268 -19.69 -14.52 14.05
C ARG A 268 -19.51 -13.69 15.31
N SER A 269 -18.70 -14.17 16.26
CA SER A 269 -18.31 -13.40 17.45
C SER A 269 -17.58 -12.12 17.07
N LEU A 270 -16.66 -12.19 16.09
CA LEU A 270 -16.00 -11.00 15.52
C LEU A 270 -17.00 -10.00 14.92
N LEU A 271 -17.94 -10.48 14.10
CA LEU A 271 -18.95 -9.63 13.46
C LEU A 271 -19.81 -8.91 14.51
N ASN A 272 -20.32 -9.63 15.50
CA ASN A 272 -21.13 -9.03 16.56
C ASN A 272 -20.32 -7.97 17.32
N PHE A 273 -19.08 -8.27 17.71
CA PHE A 273 -18.24 -7.29 18.39
C PHE A 273 -18.03 -6.02 17.56
N VAL A 274 -17.73 -6.15 16.26
CA VAL A 274 -17.54 -5.01 15.36
C VAL A 274 -18.80 -4.15 15.27
N LEU A 275 -19.99 -4.78 15.16
CA LEU A 275 -21.27 -4.08 15.08
C LEU A 275 -21.65 -3.38 16.38
N ASP A 276 -21.39 -4.00 17.53
CA ASP A 276 -21.74 -3.45 18.85
C ASP A 276 -20.77 -2.35 19.31
N ASN A 277 -19.56 -2.27 18.73
CA ASN A 277 -18.49 -1.38 19.17
C ASN A 277 -17.99 -0.40 18.08
N GLN A 278 -18.82 -0.12 17.08
CA GLN A 278 -18.47 0.73 15.93
C GLN A 278 -17.86 2.07 16.34
N ASP A 279 -18.48 2.77 17.30
CA ASP A 279 -18.01 4.09 17.74
C ASP A 279 -16.59 4.07 18.31
N THR A 280 -16.27 3.08 19.14
CA THR A 280 -14.94 2.94 19.75
C THR A 280 -13.90 2.59 18.68
N ILE A 281 -14.25 1.67 17.79
CA ILE A 281 -13.37 1.22 16.71
C ILE A 281 -13.08 2.37 15.75
N VAL A 282 -14.12 3.09 15.32
CA VAL A 282 -14.00 4.25 14.43
C VAL A 282 -13.17 5.34 15.11
N ARG A 283 -13.42 5.64 16.39
CA ARG A 283 -12.61 6.63 17.13
C ARG A 283 -11.13 6.27 17.12
N ALA A 284 -10.78 5.01 17.38
CA ALA A 284 -9.39 4.56 17.35
C ALA A 284 -8.76 4.71 15.94
N ALA A 285 -9.50 4.35 14.89
CA ALA A 285 -9.04 4.52 13.51
C ALA A 285 -8.86 6.00 13.13
N CYS A 286 -9.79 6.87 13.53
CA CYS A 286 -9.71 8.32 13.29
C CYS A 286 -8.49 8.94 13.96
N LEU A 287 -8.22 8.59 15.23
CA LEU A 287 -7.07 9.11 15.96
C LEU A 287 -5.74 8.78 15.26
N ASP A 288 -5.56 7.52 14.85
CA ASP A 288 -4.26 7.04 14.36
C ASP A 288 -4.03 7.32 12.87
N SER A 289 -5.11 7.59 12.09
CA SER A 289 -5.00 7.80 10.64
C SER A 289 -5.45 9.17 10.14
N GLY A 290 -6.09 9.98 10.99
CA GLY A 290 -6.58 11.31 10.64
C GLY A 290 -7.88 11.35 9.82
N LYS A 291 -8.47 10.18 9.52
CA LYS A 291 -9.74 10.09 8.77
C LYS A 291 -10.94 10.61 9.56
N THR A 292 -12.02 10.98 8.86
CA THR A 292 -13.29 11.35 9.49
C THR A 292 -14.03 10.11 10.02
N ARG A 293 -14.99 10.28 10.94
CA ARG A 293 -15.84 9.18 11.42
C ARG A 293 -16.66 8.57 10.30
N VAL A 294 -17.16 9.39 9.37
CA VAL A 294 -17.91 8.91 8.20
C VAL A 294 -17.02 7.99 7.35
N ASP A 295 -15.78 8.42 7.08
CA ASP A 295 -14.81 7.59 6.37
C ASP A 295 -14.44 6.32 7.16
N GLY A 296 -14.38 6.40 8.49
CA GLY A 296 -14.19 5.24 9.35
C GLY A 296 -15.33 4.24 9.24
N VAL A 297 -16.59 4.70 9.26
CA VAL A 297 -17.75 3.81 9.09
C VAL A 297 -17.74 3.16 7.71
N LEU A 298 -17.56 3.95 6.64
CA LEU A 298 -17.66 3.45 5.26
C LEU A 298 -16.43 2.63 4.83
N GLY A 299 -15.23 3.00 5.30
CA GLY A 299 -13.97 2.42 4.87
C GLY A 299 -13.38 1.39 5.83
N GLU A 300 -13.76 1.38 7.11
CA GLU A 300 -13.29 0.39 8.09
C GLU A 300 -14.39 -0.62 8.43
N ILE A 301 -15.51 -0.12 8.95
CA ILE A 301 -16.57 -0.96 9.52
C ILE A 301 -17.31 -1.69 8.41
N PHE A 302 -17.86 -0.95 7.45
CA PHE A 302 -18.73 -1.50 6.41
C PHE A 302 -18.05 -2.62 5.61
N VAL A 303 -16.85 -2.38 5.09
CA VAL A 303 -16.10 -3.37 4.31
C VAL A 303 -15.62 -4.58 5.14
N THR A 304 -15.34 -4.38 6.44
CA THR A 304 -14.96 -5.48 7.34
C THR A 304 -16.17 -6.33 7.73
N ALA A 305 -17.29 -5.70 8.04
CA ALA A 305 -18.56 -6.37 8.32
C ALA A 305 -19.03 -7.17 7.11
N GLU A 306 -18.92 -6.61 5.90
CA GLU A 306 -19.25 -7.31 4.67
C GLU A 306 -18.32 -8.52 4.45
N LYS A 307 -17.00 -8.36 4.64
CA LYS A 307 -16.07 -9.49 4.52
C LYS A 307 -16.38 -10.62 5.50
N LEU A 308 -16.69 -10.29 6.76
CA LEU A 308 -17.14 -11.26 7.76
C LEU A 308 -18.44 -11.95 7.31
N LYS A 309 -19.45 -11.17 6.91
CA LYS A 309 -20.77 -11.67 6.53
C LYS A 309 -20.70 -12.59 5.31
N TRP A 310 -19.97 -12.17 4.29
CA TRP A 310 -19.76 -12.99 3.10
C TRP A 310 -19.01 -14.28 3.43
N THR A 311 -17.95 -14.22 4.23
CA THR A 311 -17.17 -15.42 4.61
C THR A 311 -18.03 -16.41 5.41
N LEU A 312 -18.88 -15.91 6.32
CA LEU A 312 -19.84 -16.73 7.07
C LEU A 312 -20.84 -17.45 6.16
N ASN A 313 -21.30 -16.78 5.11
CA ASN A 313 -22.35 -17.28 4.21
C ASN A 313 -21.80 -18.16 3.09
N HIS A 314 -20.62 -17.83 2.55
CA HIS A 314 -20.10 -18.40 1.31
C HIS A 314 -18.75 -19.11 1.46
N GLY A 315 -18.01 -18.88 2.55
CA GLY A 315 -16.65 -19.39 2.70
C GLY A 315 -16.55 -20.91 2.66
N GLU A 316 -17.50 -21.63 3.28
CA GLU A 316 -17.49 -23.10 3.27
C GLU A 316 -17.72 -23.66 1.85
N LYS A 317 -18.61 -23.02 1.08
CA LYS A 317 -18.80 -23.36 -0.33
C LYS A 317 -17.52 -23.09 -1.14
N ALA A 318 -16.87 -21.96 -0.87
CA ALA A 318 -15.64 -21.55 -1.55
C ALA A 318 -14.45 -22.48 -1.30
N LEU A 319 -14.41 -23.19 -0.16
CA LEU A 319 -13.33 -24.12 0.20
C LEU A 319 -13.72 -25.60 0.07
N LYS A 320 -14.89 -25.89 -0.48
CA LYS A 320 -15.32 -27.27 -0.73
C LYS A 320 -14.49 -27.91 -1.86
N PRO A 321 -14.12 -29.21 -1.76
CA PRO A 321 -13.43 -29.88 -2.85
C PRO A 321 -14.20 -29.83 -4.17
N GLU A 322 -13.49 -29.52 -5.26
CA GLU A 322 -14.04 -29.40 -6.60
C GLU A 322 -13.72 -30.64 -7.43
N ARG A 323 -14.72 -31.21 -8.11
CA ARG A 323 -14.50 -32.32 -9.03
C ARG A 323 -13.93 -31.83 -10.36
N ARG A 324 -12.99 -32.57 -10.93
CA ARG A 324 -12.44 -32.34 -12.27
C ARG A 324 -12.78 -33.50 -13.20
N PRO A 325 -13.07 -33.23 -14.49
CA PRO A 325 -13.41 -34.28 -15.45
C PRO A 325 -12.21 -35.22 -15.68
N SER A 326 -12.52 -36.43 -16.17
CA SER A 326 -11.53 -37.40 -16.67
C SER A 326 -11.65 -37.52 -18.19
N ASN A 327 -10.57 -37.92 -18.86
CA ASN A 327 -10.62 -38.29 -20.27
C ASN A 327 -11.06 -39.77 -20.45
N ARG A 328 -11.24 -40.20 -21.71
CA ARG A 328 -11.66 -41.56 -22.07
C ARG A 328 -10.74 -42.66 -21.54
N LEU A 329 -9.42 -42.45 -21.59
CA LEU A 329 -8.44 -43.43 -21.07
C LEU A 329 -8.49 -43.55 -19.55
N MET A 330 -8.88 -42.48 -18.87
CA MET A 330 -8.90 -42.36 -17.42
C MET A 330 -10.33 -42.29 -16.87
N PHE A 331 -11.32 -42.84 -17.57
CA PHE A 331 -12.74 -42.77 -17.19
C PHE A 331 -13.02 -43.37 -15.79
N TYR A 332 -12.20 -44.35 -15.40
CA TYR A 332 -12.24 -45.02 -14.09
C TYR A 332 -11.59 -44.20 -12.96
N LYS A 333 -11.05 -43.01 -13.24
CA LYS A 333 -10.51 -42.10 -12.22
C LYS A 333 -11.57 -41.16 -11.65
N LYS A 334 -11.36 -40.77 -10.40
CA LYS A 334 -12.03 -39.69 -9.69
C LYS A 334 -10.99 -38.62 -9.38
N ASN A 335 -11.16 -37.44 -9.99
CA ASN A 335 -10.26 -36.31 -9.82
C ASN A 335 -10.95 -35.24 -8.99
N GLU A 336 -10.29 -34.75 -7.94
CA GLU A 336 -10.75 -33.63 -7.14
C GLU A 336 -9.60 -32.69 -6.79
N VAL A 337 -9.92 -31.41 -6.61
CA VAL A 337 -9.04 -30.37 -6.09
C VAL A 337 -9.51 -30.05 -4.68
N ARG A 338 -8.60 -30.12 -3.71
CA ARG A 338 -8.83 -29.80 -2.30
C ARG A 338 -8.13 -28.50 -1.93
N TYR A 339 -8.73 -27.75 -1.00
CA TYR A 339 -8.18 -26.51 -0.46
C TYR A 339 -7.80 -26.74 0.99
N GLU A 340 -6.50 -26.89 1.26
CA GLU A 340 -5.98 -27.20 2.59
C GLU A 340 -5.27 -25.97 3.20
N PRO A 341 -5.29 -25.78 4.53
CA PRO A 341 -4.53 -24.70 5.16
C PRO A 341 -3.02 -24.84 4.84
N MET A 342 -2.35 -23.71 4.66
CA MET A 342 -0.92 -23.62 4.39
C MET A 342 -0.06 -23.64 5.66
N GLY A 343 -0.66 -23.46 6.84
CA GLY A 343 0.06 -23.34 8.11
C GLY A 343 0.05 -21.90 8.60
N VAL A 344 1.23 -21.30 8.75
CA VAL A 344 1.37 -19.89 9.13
C VAL A 344 1.46 -19.03 7.87
N VAL A 345 0.52 -18.10 7.72
CA VAL A 345 0.55 -17.08 6.67
C VAL A 345 0.87 -15.72 7.25
N ALA A 346 1.35 -14.79 6.43
CA ALA A 346 1.72 -13.45 6.85
C ALA A 346 1.05 -12.39 5.99
N SER A 347 0.83 -11.21 6.58
CA SER A 347 0.38 -10.03 5.84
C SER A 347 1.17 -8.79 6.25
N CYS A 348 1.72 -8.06 5.29
CA CYS A 348 2.28 -6.72 5.48
C CYS A 348 1.25 -5.70 5.01
N VAL A 349 0.73 -4.88 5.93
CA VAL A 349 -0.47 -4.09 5.69
C VAL A 349 -0.22 -2.58 5.81
N SER A 350 -0.91 -1.78 4.99
CA SER A 350 -0.80 -0.33 4.94
C SER A 350 -1.66 0.38 6.00
N TRP A 351 -1.38 1.66 6.21
CA TRP A 351 -1.96 2.52 7.26
C TRP A 351 -3.28 3.20 6.90
N ASN A 352 -3.75 3.12 5.65
CA ASN A 352 -4.89 3.92 5.20
C ASN A 352 -6.24 3.46 5.78
N TYR A 353 -6.42 2.16 5.96
CA TYR A 353 -7.59 1.56 6.62
C TYR A 353 -7.14 0.57 7.70
N PRO A 354 -6.56 1.01 8.84
CA PRO A 354 -5.85 0.16 9.78
C PRO A 354 -6.69 -0.98 10.37
N LEU A 355 -8.00 -0.80 10.58
CA LEU A 355 -8.85 -1.91 11.05
C LEU A 355 -9.06 -2.92 9.93
N HIS A 356 -9.55 -2.46 8.77
CA HIS A 356 -9.87 -3.34 7.66
C HIS A 356 -8.64 -4.08 7.14
N ASN A 357 -7.52 -3.37 7.00
CA ASN A 357 -6.28 -3.93 6.52
C ASN A 357 -5.69 -4.95 7.51
N LEU A 358 -5.95 -4.81 8.81
CA LEU A 358 -5.53 -5.79 9.82
C LEU A 358 -6.48 -6.99 9.88
N LEU A 359 -7.78 -6.76 10.04
CA LEU A 359 -8.76 -7.83 10.21
C LEU A 359 -9.09 -8.56 8.91
N GLY A 360 -9.02 -7.89 7.77
CA GLY A 360 -9.32 -8.49 6.46
C GLY A 360 -8.51 -9.76 6.19
N PRO A 361 -7.17 -9.73 6.26
CA PRO A 361 -6.33 -10.92 6.17
C PRO A 361 -6.59 -11.94 7.28
N VAL A 362 -6.86 -11.49 8.51
CA VAL A 362 -7.16 -12.36 9.65
C VAL A 362 -8.42 -13.19 9.40
N ILE A 363 -9.48 -12.57 8.88
CA ILE A 363 -10.74 -13.24 8.55
C ILE A 363 -10.50 -14.39 7.56
N SER A 364 -9.79 -14.10 6.46
CA SER A 364 -9.50 -15.11 5.44
C SER A 364 -8.59 -16.22 5.97
N ALA A 365 -7.55 -15.88 6.73
CA ALA A 365 -6.60 -16.86 7.27
C ALA A 365 -7.26 -17.81 8.28
N LEU A 366 -7.99 -17.26 9.26
CA LEU A 366 -8.69 -18.06 10.26
C LEU A 366 -9.71 -18.99 9.59
N PHE A 367 -10.49 -18.50 8.63
CA PHE A 367 -11.49 -19.33 7.95
C PHE A 367 -10.86 -20.46 7.13
N ALA A 368 -9.74 -20.19 6.44
CA ALA A 368 -8.99 -21.20 5.70
C ALA A 368 -8.30 -22.24 6.61
N GLY A 369 -8.19 -21.99 7.92
CA GLY A 369 -7.54 -22.90 8.89
C GLY A 369 -6.06 -22.58 9.13
N ASN A 370 -5.62 -21.37 8.78
CA ASN A 370 -4.26 -20.89 8.98
C ASN A 370 -4.15 -20.11 10.30
N ALA A 371 -2.94 -20.06 10.85
CA ALA A 371 -2.54 -18.99 11.74
C ALA A 371 -1.98 -17.82 10.92
N ILE A 372 -2.00 -16.61 11.48
CA ILE A 372 -1.59 -15.40 10.77
C ILE A 372 -0.74 -14.47 11.62
N ILE A 373 0.26 -13.87 10.97
CA ILE A 373 1.05 -12.77 11.51
C ILE A 373 0.86 -11.53 10.65
N VAL A 374 0.40 -10.44 11.24
CA VAL A 374 0.18 -9.17 10.54
C VAL A 374 1.29 -8.18 10.92
N LYS A 375 2.14 -7.80 9.96
CA LYS A 375 3.06 -6.68 10.11
C LYS A 375 2.31 -5.39 9.74
N CYS A 376 1.95 -4.59 10.74
CA CYS A 376 1.29 -3.31 10.53
C CYS A 376 2.29 -2.21 10.16
N SER A 377 1.77 -1.11 9.61
CA SER A 377 2.55 0.11 9.40
C SER A 377 2.86 0.79 10.73
N GLU A 378 4.07 1.32 10.85
CA GLU A 378 4.52 2.18 11.94
C GLU A 378 3.63 3.41 12.14
N GLN A 379 3.00 3.91 11.08
CA GLN A 379 2.10 5.07 11.11
C GLN A 379 0.80 4.79 11.86
N THR A 380 0.37 3.53 11.95
CA THR A 380 -0.86 3.12 12.65
C THR A 380 -0.60 1.99 13.64
N ALA A 381 0.60 1.97 14.22
CA ALA A 381 1.01 0.92 15.14
C ALA A 381 0.21 0.95 16.45
N TRP A 382 -0.28 2.12 16.87
CA TRP A 382 -1.03 2.30 18.12
C TRP A 382 -2.40 1.62 18.05
N SER A 383 -3.20 1.92 17.04
CA SER A 383 -4.53 1.34 16.85
C SER A 383 -4.46 -0.15 16.52
N SER A 384 -3.38 -0.60 15.84
CA SER A 384 -3.16 -2.02 15.53
C SER A 384 -3.11 -2.91 16.77
N GLN A 385 -2.53 -2.43 17.89
CA GLN A 385 -2.51 -3.17 19.16
C GLN A 385 -3.90 -3.34 19.75
N TYR A 386 -4.79 -2.37 19.56
CA TYR A 386 -6.18 -2.47 19.97
C TYR A 386 -6.95 -3.44 19.04
N PHE A 387 -6.79 -3.33 17.72
CA PHE A 387 -7.54 -4.15 16.76
C PHE A 387 -7.17 -5.63 16.79
N VAL A 388 -5.90 -5.99 17.03
CA VAL A 388 -5.52 -7.40 17.17
C VAL A 388 -6.23 -8.07 18.36
N ASN A 389 -6.46 -7.31 19.43
CA ASN A 389 -7.13 -7.84 20.62
C ASN A 389 -8.59 -8.18 20.35
N ILE A 390 -9.24 -7.54 19.37
CA ILE A 390 -10.60 -7.90 18.95
C ILE A 390 -10.62 -9.35 18.43
N ALA A 391 -9.71 -9.69 17.52
CA ALA A 391 -9.60 -11.05 16.97
C ALA A 391 -9.18 -12.08 18.04
N ARG A 392 -8.20 -11.75 18.88
CA ARG A 392 -7.76 -12.63 19.97
C ARG A 392 -8.86 -12.90 20.99
N SER A 393 -9.64 -11.88 21.34
CA SER A 393 -10.74 -12.03 22.30
C SER A 393 -11.86 -12.90 21.73
N ALA A 394 -12.16 -12.79 20.43
CA ALA A 394 -13.13 -13.66 19.79
C ALA A 394 -12.69 -15.13 19.74
N LEU A 395 -11.39 -15.39 19.54
CA LEU A 395 -10.82 -16.74 19.64
C LEU A 395 -10.97 -17.31 21.06
N VAL A 396 -10.55 -16.55 22.08
CA VAL A 396 -10.65 -16.95 23.48
C VAL A 396 -12.11 -17.22 23.88
N ALA A 397 -13.03 -16.33 23.50
CA ALA A 397 -14.46 -16.49 23.78
C ALA A 397 -15.07 -17.75 23.13
N CYS A 398 -14.44 -18.28 22.09
CA CYS A 398 -14.85 -19.52 21.43
C CYS A 398 -14.00 -20.74 21.88
N GLY A 399 -13.12 -20.60 22.87
CA GLY A 399 -12.29 -21.68 23.39
C GLY A 399 -11.07 -22.02 22.52
N HIS A 400 -10.54 -21.06 21.78
CA HIS A 400 -9.38 -21.25 20.90
C HIS A 400 -8.18 -20.38 21.29
N GLU A 401 -6.99 -20.86 20.96
CA GLU A 401 -5.72 -20.20 21.28
C GLU A 401 -5.60 -18.81 20.63
N PRO A 402 -5.42 -17.71 21.41
CA PRO A 402 -5.28 -16.36 20.86
C PRO A 402 -4.00 -16.18 20.06
N ASP A 403 -3.00 -17.04 20.27
CA ASP A 403 -1.71 -16.98 19.57
C ASP A 403 -1.81 -17.32 18.07
N LEU A 404 -2.97 -17.78 17.59
CA LEU A 404 -3.29 -17.91 16.16
C LEU A 404 -3.17 -16.60 15.38
N VAL A 405 -3.34 -15.47 16.06
CA VAL A 405 -3.22 -14.14 15.45
C VAL A 405 -2.11 -13.39 16.17
N GLN A 406 -1.06 -13.04 15.43
CA GLN A 406 0.01 -12.16 15.91
C GLN A 406 -0.02 -10.84 15.15
N VAL A 407 0.34 -9.76 15.82
CA VAL A 407 0.62 -8.46 15.18
C VAL A 407 2.02 -8.02 15.56
N LEU A 408 2.72 -7.41 14.62
CA LEU A 408 4.01 -6.79 14.89
C LEU A 408 4.17 -5.48 14.13
N ALA A 409 4.94 -4.57 14.70
CA ALA A 409 5.42 -3.37 14.04
C ALA A 409 6.95 -3.43 14.06
N CYS A 410 7.61 -3.11 12.95
CA CYS A 410 9.07 -3.12 12.91
C CYS A 410 9.60 -2.18 11.84
N TRP A 411 10.81 -1.67 12.05
CA TRP A 411 11.49 -0.79 11.10
C TRP A 411 11.92 -1.55 9.83
N PRO A 412 12.15 -0.84 8.71
CA PRO A 412 12.52 -1.44 7.42
C PRO A 412 13.74 -2.38 7.45
N GLN A 413 14.68 -2.16 8.38
CA GLN A 413 15.88 -3.00 8.52
C GLN A 413 15.51 -4.39 9.04
N THR A 414 14.58 -4.46 10.01
CA THR A 414 14.13 -5.72 10.63
C THR A 414 13.06 -6.43 9.78
N SER A 415 12.31 -5.73 8.94
CA SER A 415 11.24 -6.32 8.13
C SER A 415 11.74 -7.38 7.13
N ARG A 416 13.02 -7.32 6.74
CA ARG A 416 13.65 -8.34 5.89
C ARG A 416 13.66 -9.71 6.57
N HIS A 417 14.00 -9.76 7.86
CA HIS A 417 13.97 -10.99 8.65
C HIS A 417 12.58 -11.62 8.65
N PHE A 418 11.53 -10.83 8.86
CA PHE A 418 10.15 -11.29 8.80
C PHE A 418 9.77 -11.83 7.42
N THR A 419 10.04 -11.07 6.36
CA THR A 419 9.61 -11.43 4.99
C THR A 419 10.39 -12.59 4.38
N SER A 420 11.57 -12.93 4.92
CA SER A 420 12.36 -14.12 4.55
C SER A 420 12.33 -15.21 5.62
N HIS A 421 11.33 -15.21 6.52
CA HIS A 421 11.29 -16.20 7.59
C HIS A 421 10.78 -17.55 7.05
N PRO A 422 11.52 -18.66 7.21
CA PRO A 422 11.17 -19.95 6.60
C PRO A 422 9.90 -20.59 7.16
N GLY A 423 9.46 -20.17 8.34
CA GLY A 423 8.19 -20.60 8.93
C GLY A 423 6.93 -19.94 8.35
N ILE A 424 7.04 -19.08 7.33
CA ILE A 424 5.90 -18.42 6.68
C ILE A 424 5.63 -19.06 5.32
N SER A 425 4.44 -19.64 5.17
CA SER A 425 4.03 -20.39 3.98
C SER A 425 3.45 -19.52 2.85
N HIS A 426 2.97 -18.32 3.16
CA HIS A 426 2.45 -17.37 2.19
C HIS A 426 2.52 -15.94 2.76
N LEU A 427 2.78 -14.95 1.90
CA LEU A 427 2.83 -13.54 2.28
C LEU A 427 1.86 -12.71 1.43
N THR A 428 0.97 -11.96 2.05
CA THR A 428 0.23 -10.87 1.37
C THR A 428 0.95 -9.56 1.64
N PHE A 429 1.31 -8.81 0.60
CA PHE A 429 1.94 -7.50 0.73
C PHE A 429 1.02 -6.43 0.14
N ILE A 430 0.63 -5.46 0.97
CA ILE A 430 -0.15 -4.29 0.58
C ILE A 430 0.70 -3.04 0.81
N GLY A 431 1.04 -2.31 -0.26
CA GLY A 431 1.87 -1.12 -0.14
C GLY A 431 2.37 -0.53 -1.45
N SER A 432 3.49 0.20 -1.40
CA SER A 432 4.03 0.86 -2.57
C SER A 432 4.92 -0.06 -3.41
N LYS A 433 4.97 0.20 -4.72
CA LYS A 433 5.81 -0.56 -5.67
C LYS A 433 7.30 -0.64 -5.26
N PRO A 434 7.98 0.45 -4.83
CA PRO A 434 9.37 0.35 -4.40
C PRO A 434 9.57 -0.61 -3.23
N VAL A 435 8.66 -0.61 -2.26
CA VAL A 435 8.73 -1.52 -1.10
C VAL A 435 8.40 -2.96 -1.52
N ALA A 436 7.47 -3.16 -2.45
CA ALA A 436 7.14 -4.48 -2.99
C ALA A 436 8.37 -5.18 -3.56
N HIS A 437 9.22 -4.46 -4.31
CA HIS A 437 10.47 -5.03 -4.83
C HIS A 437 11.40 -5.51 -3.71
N GLU A 438 11.50 -4.78 -2.60
CA GLU A 438 12.32 -5.20 -1.46
C GLU A 438 11.72 -6.42 -0.74
N VAL A 439 10.40 -6.47 -0.61
CA VAL A 439 9.69 -7.62 -0.03
C VAL A 439 9.85 -8.86 -0.89
N LEU A 440 9.69 -8.75 -2.21
CA LEU A 440 9.85 -9.87 -3.14
C LEU A 440 11.28 -10.41 -3.17
N LYS A 441 12.29 -9.54 -3.16
CA LYS A 441 13.70 -9.95 -3.03
C LYS A 441 13.95 -10.70 -1.73
N SER A 442 13.29 -10.29 -0.64
CA SER A 442 13.44 -10.94 0.67
C SER A 442 12.74 -12.31 0.71
N ALA A 443 11.47 -12.37 0.29
CA ALA A 443 10.65 -13.58 0.29
C ALA A 443 11.21 -14.69 -0.63
N ALA A 444 11.90 -14.31 -1.70
CA ALA A 444 12.57 -15.26 -2.60
C ALA A 444 13.61 -16.14 -1.90
N LYS A 445 14.21 -15.69 -0.78
CA LYS A 445 15.18 -16.49 -0.02
C LYS A 445 14.57 -17.78 0.56
N SER A 446 13.29 -17.72 0.94
CA SER A 446 12.54 -18.85 1.49
C SER A 446 11.58 -19.48 0.48
N LEU A 447 11.59 -18.98 -0.77
CA LEU A 447 10.62 -19.33 -1.81
C LEU A 447 9.16 -19.14 -1.36
N THR A 448 8.91 -18.17 -0.48
CA THR A 448 7.55 -17.89 0.02
C THR A 448 6.72 -17.25 -1.11
N PRO A 449 5.57 -17.84 -1.50
CA PRO A 449 4.68 -17.21 -2.47
C PRO A 449 4.10 -15.91 -1.91
N VAL A 450 4.00 -14.90 -2.77
CA VAL A 450 3.56 -13.56 -2.36
C VAL A 450 2.35 -13.10 -3.20
N CYS A 451 1.27 -12.67 -2.55
CA CYS A 451 0.22 -11.86 -3.17
C CYS A 451 0.62 -10.38 -3.04
N VAL A 452 0.70 -9.65 -4.15
CA VAL A 452 1.26 -8.30 -4.19
C VAL A 452 0.18 -7.32 -4.61
N GLU A 453 -0.15 -6.40 -3.73
CA GLU A 453 -1.25 -5.44 -3.87
C GLU A 453 -0.70 -4.03 -3.73
N LEU A 454 -0.67 -3.31 -4.85
CA LEU A 454 0.03 -2.03 -4.93
C LEU A 454 -0.92 -0.89 -5.22
N GLY A 455 -0.34 0.31 -5.22
CA GLY A 455 -1.00 1.55 -5.58
C GLY A 455 -1.61 1.58 -6.97
N GLY A 456 -2.39 2.63 -7.19
CA GLY A 456 -3.17 2.87 -8.39
C GLY A 456 -2.97 4.29 -8.94
N LYS A 457 -3.51 4.49 -10.14
CA LYS A 457 -3.77 5.81 -10.71
C LYS A 457 -5.15 5.78 -11.36
N ASP A 458 -6.09 5.31 -10.55
CA ASP A 458 -7.38 4.80 -11.03
C ASP A 458 -8.17 5.92 -11.71
N ALA A 459 -8.77 5.57 -12.85
CA ALA A 459 -9.53 6.48 -13.67
C ALA A 459 -11.02 6.40 -13.37
N ALA A 460 -11.70 7.54 -13.46
CA ALA A 460 -13.13 7.65 -13.64
C ALA A 460 -13.41 8.14 -15.06
N ILE A 461 -13.80 7.23 -15.94
CA ILE A 461 -14.21 7.56 -17.30
C ILE A 461 -15.66 8.03 -17.27
N VAL A 462 -15.96 9.19 -17.87
CA VAL A 462 -17.34 9.69 -18.00
C VAL A 462 -17.67 9.87 -19.48
N LEU A 463 -18.54 8.99 -19.99
CA LEU A 463 -18.91 8.90 -21.40
C LEU A 463 -20.10 9.81 -21.72
N ASP A 464 -20.06 10.42 -22.89
CA ASP A 464 -21.21 11.08 -23.47
C ASP A 464 -22.14 10.04 -24.10
N HIS A 465 -23.44 10.37 -24.20
CA HIS A 465 -24.38 9.52 -24.90
C HIS A 465 -23.99 9.38 -26.39
N PRO A 466 -24.06 8.17 -26.99
CA PRO A 466 -23.66 7.96 -28.40
C PRO A 466 -24.40 8.84 -29.42
N THR A 467 -25.60 9.32 -29.08
CA THR A 467 -26.39 10.22 -29.94
C THR A 467 -26.07 11.71 -29.73
N GLY A 468 -25.08 12.05 -28.93
CA GLY A 468 -24.75 13.43 -28.55
C GLY A 468 -25.73 14.07 -27.55
N LYS A 469 -26.73 13.33 -27.05
CA LYS A 469 -27.67 13.83 -26.05
C LYS A 469 -26.96 13.97 -24.70
N ALA A 470 -27.03 15.14 -24.07
CA ALA A 470 -26.53 15.32 -22.72
C ALA A 470 -27.31 14.43 -21.73
N SER A 471 -26.60 13.86 -20.75
CA SER A 471 -27.22 13.17 -19.61
C SER A 471 -28.20 14.10 -18.87
N SER A 472 -29.17 13.56 -18.13
CA SER A 472 -30.02 14.43 -17.31
C SER A 472 -29.20 15.17 -16.24
N GLU A 473 -29.78 16.23 -15.67
CA GLU A 473 -29.15 16.95 -14.55
C GLU A 473 -29.02 16.06 -13.31
N SER A 474 -30.08 15.31 -12.97
CA SER A 474 -30.07 14.34 -11.88
C SER A 474 -28.96 13.30 -12.02
N GLU A 475 -28.71 12.79 -13.23
CA GLU A 475 -27.69 11.78 -13.47
C GLU A 475 -26.28 12.37 -13.35
N MET A 476 -26.04 13.58 -13.88
CA MET A 476 -24.74 14.23 -13.68
C MET A 476 -24.49 14.60 -12.23
N GLN A 477 -25.51 14.99 -11.46
CA GLN A 477 -25.38 15.23 -10.03
C GLN A 477 -25.02 13.94 -9.26
N ARG A 478 -25.63 12.80 -9.63
CA ARG A 478 -25.29 11.47 -9.10
C ARG A 478 -23.82 11.13 -9.38
N VAL A 479 -23.39 11.19 -10.64
CA VAL A 479 -22.00 10.93 -11.04
C VAL A 479 -21.03 11.87 -10.34
N THR A 480 -21.35 13.17 -10.27
CA THR A 480 -20.53 14.17 -9.56
C THR A 480 -20.38 13.81 -8.09
N SER A 481 -21.45 13.40 -7.40
CA SER A 481 -21.37 13.01 -5.99
C SER A 481 -20.51 11.75 -5.77
N ILE A 482 -20.54 10.79 -6.70
CA ILE A 482 -19.65 9.63 -6.67
C ILE A 482 -18.19 10.05 -6.89
N ILE A 483 -17.92 10.95 -7.84
CA ILE A 483 -16.58 11.51 -8.07
C ILE A 483 -16.08 12.24 -6.82
N MET A 484 -16.91 13.08 -6.17
CA MET A 484 -16.53 13.75 -4.93
C MET A 484 -16.09 12.74 -3.86
N ARG A 485 -16.87 11.68 -3.64
CA ARG A 485 -16.48 10.60 -2.73
C ARG A 485 -15.17 9.94 -3.19
N GLY A 486 -15.03 9.67 -4.49
CA GLY A 486 -13.88 8.97 -5.07
C GLY A 486 -12.53 9.65 -4.85
N PHE A 487 -12.50 10.99 -4.84
CA PHE A 487 -11.28 11.77 -4.67
C PHE A 487 -11.01 12.22 -3.24
N PHE A 488 -12.05 12.41 -2.42
CA PHE A 488 -11.93 13.08 -1.13
C PHE A 488 -12.17 12.19 0.09
N GLN A 489 -12.75 10.99 -0.08
CA GLN A 489 -12.87 10.01 1.00
C GLN A 489 -11.49 9.71 1.60
N SER A 490 -11.34 9.82 2.93
CA SER A 490 -10.06 9.65 3.64
C SER A 490 -8.93 10.51 3.09
N SER A 491 -9.25 11.74 2.66
CA SER A 491 -8.27 12.68 2.08
C SER A 491 -7.58 12.14 0.81
N GLY A 492 -8.29 11.32 0.03
CA GLY A 492 -7.75 10.70 -1.19
C GLY A 492 -6.73 9.59 -0.93
N GLN A 493 -6.56 9.15 0.32
CA GLN A 493 -5.61 8.10 0.71
C GLN A 493 -6.25 6.70 0.58
N ASN A 494 -6.71 6.37 -0.62
CA ASN A 494 -7.34 5.09 -0.92
C ASN A 494 -6.68 4.49 -2.17
N CYS A 495 -6.23 3.22 -2.11
CA CYS A 495 -5.54 2.58 -3.24
C CYS A 495 -6.43 2.52 -4.48
N ILE A 496 -7.71 2.20 -4.29
CA ILE A 496 -8.74 2.25 -5.35
C ILE A 496 -9.50 3.59 -5.36
N GLY A 497 -8.90 4.64 -4.80
CA GLY A 497 -9.39 6.01 -4.91
C GLY A 497 -9.29 6.51 -6.34
N MET A 498 -10.24 7.33 -6.77
CA MET A 498 -10.12 7.97 -8.08
C MET A 498 -8.95 8.96 -8.02
N GLU A 499 -8.06 8.90 -9.01
CA GLU A 499 -6.95 9.86 -9.14
C GLU A 499 -6.99 10.61 -10.48
N ARG A 500 -7.84 10.19 -11.43
CA ARG A 500 -8.02 10.85 -12.73
C ARG A 500 -9.47 10.79 -13.16
N VAL A 501 -10.06 11.92 -13.55
CA VAL A 501 -11.32 11.92 -14.28
C VAL A 501 -11.02 12.11 -15.76
N ILE A 502 -11.52 11.21 -16.61
CA ILE A 502 -11.36 11.26 -18.05
C ILE A 502 -12.75 11.40 -18.65
N ALA A 503 -13.09 12.60 -19.12
CA ALA A 503 -14.45 12.90 -19.55
C ALA A 503 -14.52 13.24 -21.04
N MET A 504 -15.57 12.75 -21.69
CA MET A 504 -15.93 13.14 -23.05
C MET A 504 -16.42 14.61 -23.12
N PRO A 505 -16.48 15.26 -24.29
CA PRO A 505 -16.61 16.72 -24.39
C PRO A 505 -17.83 17.33 -23.67
N ILE A 506 -19.00 16.70 -23.72
CA ILE A 506 -20.21 17.22 -23.05
C ILE A 506 -20.08 17.01 -21.54
N ALA A 507 -19.71 15.81 -21.09
CA ALA A 507 -19.47 15.50 -19.69
C ALA A 507 -18.38 16.39 -19.07
N TYR A 508 -17.28 16.64 -19.80
CA TYR A 508 -16.14 17.45 -19.37
C TYR A 508 -16.58 18.85 -18.93
N ASN A 509 -17.30 19.56 -19.81
CA ASN A 509 -17.77 20.91 -19.51
C ASN A 509 -18.73 20.93 -18.31
N ARG A 510 -19.61 19.95 -18.20
CA ARG A 510 -20.58 19.87 -17.10
C ARG A 510 -19.91 19.55 -15.77
N LEU A 511 -18.92 18.65 -15.77
CA LEU A 511 -18.18 18.30 -14.57
C LEU A 511 -17.40 19.49 -14.02
N ILE A 512 -16.81 20.34 -14.87
CA ILE A 512 -16.16 21.57 -14.41
C ILE A 512 -17.16 22.45 -13.65
N THR A 513 -18.34 22.68 -14.22
CA THR A 513 -19.39 23.51 -13.61
C THR A 513 -19.88 22.93 -12.27
N LEU A 514 -20.03 21.62 -12.17
CA LEU A 514 -20.58 20.96 -10.98
C LEU A 514 -19.54 20.69 -9.88
N LEU A 515 -18.30 20.35 -10.24
CA LEU A 515 -17.25 20.00 -9.28
C LEU A 515 -16.62 21.24 -8.65
N THR A 516 -16.35 22.29 -9.44
CA THR A 516 -15.61 23.47 -8.96
C THR A 516 -16.18 24.08 -7.67
N PRO A 517 -17.46 24.49 -7.61
CA PRO A 517 -18.02 25.09 -6.40
C PRO A 517 -18.08 24.10 -5.23
N ARG A 518 -18.31 22.81 -5.50
CA ARG A 518 -18.39 21.77 -4.45
C ARG A 518 -17.03 21.51 -3.81
N ILE A 519 -15.96 21.45 -4.61
CA ILE A 519 -14.59 21.22 -4.11
C ILE A 519 -14.10 22.44 -3.33
N GLN A 520 -14.40 23.65 -3.79
CA GLN A 520 -14.07 24.89 -3.07
C GLN A 520 -14.76 24.98 -1.69
N ALA A 521 -15.94 24.38 -1.55
CA ALA A 521 -16.71 24.38 -0.31
C ALA A 521 -16.31 23.29 0.70
N LEU A 522 -15.41 22.35 0.34
CA LEU A 522 -15.01 21.26 1.24
C LEU A 522 -14.29 21.79 2.48
N ARG A 523 -14.74 21.35 3.65
CA ARG A 523 -14.17 21.71 4.96
C ARG A 523 -13.19 20.62 5.38
N SER A 524 -11.92 20.96 5.53
CA SER A 524 -10.89 20.07 6.07
C SER A 524 -10.69 20.32 7.56
N GLY A 525 -10.62 19.26 8.39
CA GLY A 525 -10.40 19.45 9.83
C GLY A 525 -10.40 18.17 10.69
N PRO A 526 -10.28 18.32 12.01
CA PRO A 526 -10.20 17.21 12.97
C PRO A 526 -11.61 16.79 13.45
N ASP A 527 -12.25 15.84 12.77
CA ASP A 527 -13.65 15.45 13.06
C ASP A 527 -13.94 15.05 14.52
N LEU A 528 -12.96 14.48 15.24
CA LEU A 528 -13.15 14.09 16.65
C LEU A 528 -13.16 15.26 17.65
N ASP A 529 -12.65 16.42 17.26
CA ASP A 529 -12.46 17.58 18.14
C ASP A 529 -13.48 18.70 17.85
N LEU A 530 -14.38 18.47 16.89
CA LEU A 530 -15.42 19.44 16.52
C LEU A 530 -16.54 19.52 17.59
N PRO A 531 -17.06 20.72 17.86
CA PRO A 531 -18.29 20.88 18.63
C PRO A 531 -19.46 20.12 18.01
N VAL A 532 -20.40 19.68 18.86
CA VAL A 532 -21.63 19.02 18.41
C VAL A 532 -22.36 19.91 17.41
N GLY A 533 -22.72 19.34 16.25
CA GLY A 533 -23.43 20.05 15.17
C GLY A 533 -22.51 20.67 14.11
N GLN A 534 -21.20 20.71 14.30
CA GLN A 534 -20.24 21.04 13.24
C GLN A 534 -19.81 19.79 12.47
N GLN A 535 -19.46 19.98 11.20
CA GLN A 535 -19.08 18.89 10.30
C GLN A 535 -17.82 19.25 9.52
N VAL A 536 -17.00 18.24 9.28
CA VAL A 536 -15.84 18.25 8.38
C VAL A 536 -16.11 17.25 7.28
N ASP A 537 -15.69 17.60 6.06
CA ASP A 537 -15.88 16.79 4.86
C ASP A 537 -14.62 15.97 4.54
N VAL A 538 -13.43 16.49 4.89
CA VAL A 538 -12.13 15.86 4.58
C VAL A 538 -11.23 15.84 5.82
N GLY A 539 -10.69 14.68 6.16
CA GLY A 539 -9.79 14.51 7.31
C GLY A 539 -8.37 15.06 7.08
N ALA A 540 -7.45 14.66 7.94
CA ALA A 540 -6.03 14.88 7.73
C ALA A 540 -5.42 13.81 6.81
N MET A 541 -4.26 14.11 6.23
CA MET A 541 -3.36 13.11 5.66
C MET A 541 -2.55 12.45 6.78
N ILE A 542 -2.06 11.22 6.57
CA ILE A 542 -1.31 10.49 7.60
C ILE A 542 -0.01 11.20 7.99
N SER A 543 0.65 11.85 7.04
CA SER A 543 1.96 12.49 7.18
C SER A 543 2.07 13.65 6.20
N SER A 544 2.89 14.63 6.57
CA SER A 544 3.23 15.78 5.73
C SER A 544 4.37 15.52 4.74
N ALA A 545 5.01 14.34 4.80
CA ALA A 545 6.21 14.00 4.01
C ALA A 545 6.02 14.11 2.48
N SER A 546 4.78 14.02 1.98
CA SER A 546 4.48 14.14 0.56
C SER A 546 4.17 15.58 0.09
N PHE A 547 4.03 16.55 0.99
CA PHE A 547 3.45 17.87 0.66
C PHE A 547 4.31 18.66 -0.33
N ASP A 548 5.62 18.71 -0.15
CA ASP A 548 6.54 19.39 -1.09
C ASP A 548 6.44 18.78 -2.50
N ARG A 549 6.36 17.44 -2.58
CA ARG A 549 6.18 16.73 -3.86
C ARG A 549 4.85 17.10 -4.50
N LEU A 550 3.75 17.11 -3.73
CA LEU A 550 2.41 17.41 -4.23
C LEU A 550 2.33 18.85 -4.76
N GLU A 551 2.81 19.83 -3.99
CA GLU A 551 2.89 21.24 -4.43
C GLU A 551 3.76 21.41 -5.68
N SER A 552 4.87 20.66 -5.78
CA SER A 552 5.70 20.62 -6.98
C SER A 552 4.97 20.00 -8.18
N LEU A 553 4.16 18.95 -8.00
CA LEU A 553 3.40 18.34 -9.10
C LEU A 553 2.28 19.26 -9.59
N VAL A 554 1.58 19.93 -8.67
CA VAL A 554 0.54 20.92 -8.99
C VAL A 554 1.14 22.09 -9.77
N SER A 555 2.22 22.70 -9.26
CA SER A 555 2.86 23.84 -9.92
C SER A 555 3.43 23.49 -11.30
N GLN A 556 4.00 22.29 -11.47
CA GLN A 556 4.47 21.81 -12.78
C GLN A 556 3.32 21.60 -13.77
N ALA A 557 2.20 21.03 -13.33
CA ALA A 557 1.03 20.86 -14.18
C ALA A 557 0.48 22.22 -14.66
N VAL A 558 0.41 23.21 -13.77
CA VAL A 558 0.01 24.58 -14.13
C VAL A 558 0.98 25.22 -15.13
N ALA A 559 2.28 25.05 -14.91
CA ALA A 559 3.30 25.53 -15.86
C ALA A 559 3.23 24.84 -17.23
N GLN A 560 2.63 23.66 -17.31
CA GLN A 560 2.41 22.89 -18.54
C GLN A 560 1.04 23.15 -19.18
N GLY A 561 0.22 24.06 -18.64
CA GLY A 561 -1.05 24.50 -19.22
C GLY A 561 -2.31 24.01 -18.50
N ALA A 562 -2.19 23.22 -17.43
CA ALA A 562 -3.35 22.88 -16.60
C ALA A 562 -3.87 24.12 -15.84
N ARG A 563 -5.16 24.18 -15.58
CA ARG A 563 -5.76 25.25 -14.75
C ARG A 563 -6.09 24.76 -13.36
N LEU A 564 -5.60 25.47 -12.35
CA LEU A 564 -5.91 25.23 -10.93
C LEU A 564 -7.19 25.99 -10.57
N LEU A 565 -8.28 25.28 -10.30
CA LEU A 565 -9.59 25.87 -9.98
C LEU A 565 -9.87 25.90 -8.46
N ALA A 566 -9.22 25.04 -7.68
CA ALA A 566 -9.34 24.98 -6.23
C ALA A 566 -8.07 24.40 -5.59
N GLY A 567 -7.72 24.84 -4.38
CA GLY A 567 -6.68 24.23 -3.54
C GLY A 567 -5.25 24.40 -4.08
N GLY A 568 -4.47 23.32 -4.02
CA GLY A 568 -3.12 23.22 -4.60
C GLY A 568 -1.95 23.39 -3.62
N ARG A 569 -2.22 23.52 -2.32
CA ARG A 569 -1.20 23.74 -1.29
C ARG A 569 -1.58 23.11 0.05
N ARG A 570 -0.61 22.99 0.94
CA ARG A 570 -0.85 22.61 2.35
C ARG A 570 -1.75 23.61 3.08
N LEU A 571 -2.50 23.11 4.06
CA LEU A 571 -3.38 23.89 4.93
C LEU A 571 -2.86 23.84 6.36
N THR A 572 -2.60 24.99 6.97
CA THR A 572 -2.39 25.09 8.42
C THR A 572 -3.74 25.28 9.08
N HIS A 573 -4.22 24.26 9.81
CA HIS A 573 -5.52 24.31 10.46
C HIS A 573 -5.49 25.22 11.70
N HIS A 574 -6.53 26.04 11.88
CA HIS A 574 -6.59 27.06 12.94
C HIS A 574 -6.67 26.46 14.35
N LEU A 575 -7.33 25.32 14.54
CA LEU A 575 -7.40 24.63 15.84
C LEU A 575 -6.13 23.81 16.14
N HIS A 576 -5.53 23.19 15.13
CA HIS A 576 -4.37 22.31 15.28
C HIS A 576 -3.37 22.59 14.17
N SER A 577 -2.47 23.53 14.43
CA SER A 577 -1.43 23.94 13.47
C SER A 577 -0.41 22.84 13.17
N ALA A 578 -0.32 21.83 14.04
CA ALA A 578 0.51 20.63 13.87
C ALA A 578 -0.18 19.51 13.07
N GLY A 579 -1.44 19.67 12.68
CA GLY A 579 -2.14 18.68 11.86
C GLY A 579 -1.70 18.68 10.40
N HIS A 580 -1.76 17.52 9.76
CA HIS A 580 -1.30 17.31 8.39
C HIS A 580 -2.44 17.48 7.39
N TYR A 581 -2.71 18.70 6.95
CA TYR A 581 -3.79 18.98 5.98
C TYR A 581 -3.26 19.45 4.63
N PHE A 582 -3.82 18.90 3.56
CA PHE A 582 -3.61 19.36 2.19
C PHE A 582 -4.96 19.81 1.61
N GLN A 583 -5.00 20.98 0.97
CA GLN A 583 -6.26 21.53 0.47
C GLN A 583 -6.89 20.60 -0.58
N PRO A 584 -8.21 20.32 -0.51
CA PRO A 584 -8.93 19.71 -1.61
C PRO A 584 -8.67 20.48 -2.91
N THR A 585 -8.12 19.79 -3.90
CA THR A 585 -7.55 20.42 -5.10
C THR A 585 -8.31 20.00 -6.35
N LEU A 586 -8.55 20.95 -7.26
CA LEU A 586 -9.08 20.67 -8.60
C LEU A 586 -8.15 21.25 -9.66
N LEU A 587 -7.60 20.38 -10.51
CA LEU A 587 -6.88 20.74 -11.73
C LEU A 587 -7.69 20.27 -12.94
N VAL A 588 -7.82 21.14 -13.94
CA VAL A 588 -8.46 20.82 -15.22
C VAL A 588 -7.48 21.04 -16.36
N ASP A 589 -7.83 20.55 -17.55
CA ASP A 589 -6.99 20.60 -18.75
C ASP A 589 -5.65 19.85 -18.56
N VAL A 590 -5.67 18.80 -17.72
CA VAL A 590 -4.50 17.93 -17.51
C VAL A 590 -4.37 16.94 -18.67
N THR A 591 -3.15 16.81 -19.21
CA THR A 591 -2.84 15.86 -20.29
C THR A 591 -2.12 14.62 -19.76
N SER A 592 -2.15 13.52 -20.52
CA SER A 592 -1.49 12.26 -20.15
C SER A 592 0.03 12.36 -20.04
N SER A 593 0.65 13.38 -20.65
CA SER A 593 2.10 13.61 -20.56
C SER A 593 2.53 14.33 -19.29
N MET A 594 1.61 14.94 -18.54
CA MET A 594 1.93 15.61 -17.28
C MET A 594 2.23 14.58 -16.18
N ARG A 595 3.28 14.82 -15.39
CA ARG A 595 3.69 13.93 -14.30
C ARG A 595 2.56 13.65 -13.29
N ILE A 596 1.74 14.66 -13.00
CA ILE A 596 0.61 14.54 -12.06
C ILE A 596 -0.45 13.52 -12.53
N ALA A 597 -0.53 13.26 -13.84
CA ALA A 597 -1.41 12.23 -14.42
C ALA A 597 -0.78 10.82 -14.40
N GLN A 598 0.52 10.72 -14.14
CA GLN A 598 1.29 9.47 -14.23
C GLN A 598 1.74 8.95 -12.87
N GLU A 599 1.96 9.83 -11.89
CA GLU A 599 2.42 9.48 -10.55
C GLU A 599 1.23 9.39 -9.57
N GLU A 600 1.17 8.33 -8.77
CA GLU A 600 0.22 8.20 -7.66
C GLU A 600 0.40 9.35 -6.66
N LEU A 601 -0.71 9.99 -6.28
CA LEU A 601 -0.73 11.16 -5.40
C LEU A 601 -1.04 10.76 -3.97
N PHE A 602 -2.00 9.85 -3.79
CA PHE A 602 -2.49 9.42 -2.48
C PHE A 602 -2.87 10.63 -1.60
N ALA A 603 -3.60 11.59 -2.20
CA ALA A 603 -3.86 12.92 -1.67
C ALA A 603 -5.18 13.46 -2.24
N PRO A 604 -5.80 14.50 -1.63
CA PRO A 604 -7.12 15.00 -2.03
C PRO A 604 -7.01 15.91 -3.27
N ILE A 605 -6.56 15.36 -4.39
CA ILE A 605 -6.30 16.09 -5.65
C ILE A 605 -7.10 15.45 -6.78
N CYS A 606 -8.13 16.17 -7.23
CA CYS A 606 -8.91 15.84 -8.41
C CYS A 606 -8.28 16.43 -9.66
N ILE A 607 -7.94 15.58 -10.63
CA ILE A 607 -7.50 16.02 -11.97
C ILE A 607 -8.54 15.62 -13.01
N LEU A 608 -8.86 16.54 -13.91
CA LEU A 608 -9.81 16.34 -14.99
C LEU A 608 -9.09 16.45 -16.34
N MET A 609 -9.28 15.41 -17.16
CA MET A 609 -8.66 15.20 -18.46
C MET A 609 -9.77 15.10 -19.51
N ARG A 610 -9.57 15.74 -20.66
CA ARG A 610 -10.52 15.69 -21.78
C ARG A 610 -10.18 14.54 -22.72
N ALA A 611 -11.20 13.76 -23.08
CA ALA A 611 -11.14 12.77 -24.15
C ALA A 611 -12.06 13.19 -25.29
N ASP A 612 -11.67 12.91 -26.52
CA ASP A 612 -12.47 13.31 -27.71
C ASP A 612 -13.44 12.21 -28.15
N SER A 613 -13.17 10.97 -27.74
CA SER A 613 -13.95 9.79 -28.09
C SER A 613 -13.82 8.71 -27.01
N PRO A 614 -14.68 7.68 -27.01
CA PRO A 614 -14.52 6.52 -26.13
C PRO A 614 -13.17 5.81 -26.31
N SER A 615 -12.64 5.76 -27.54
CA SER A 615 -11.32 5.15 -27.80
C SER A 615 -10.18 5.98 -27.22
N HIS A 616 -10.23 7.31 -27.35
CA HIS A 616 -9.27 8.21 -26.74
C HIS A 616 -9.35 8.12 -25.20
N ALA A 617 -10.54 7.99 -24.62
CA ALA A 617 -10.71 7.80 -23.17
C ALA A 617 -10.03 6.52 -22.67
N VAL A 618 -10.17 5.41 -23.40
CA VAL A 618 -9.48 4.14 -23.12
C VAL A 618 -7.95 4.31 -23.26
N GLU A 619 -7.48 5.01 -24.28
CA GLU A 619 -6.05 5.28 -24.48
C GLU A 619 -5.45 6.08 -23.30
N ILE A 620 -6.09 7.20 -22.90
CA ILE A 620 -5.68 7.99 -21.74
C ILE A 620 -5.69 7.12 -20.48
N THR A 621 -6.74 6.32 -20.28
CA THR A 621 -6.87 5.45 -19.10
C THR A 621 -5.70 4.48 -19.00
N ASN A 622 -5.38 3.82 -20.11
CA ASN A 622 -4.31 2.82 -20.22
C ASN A 622 -2.90 3.41 -20.40
N SER A 623 -2.76 4.74 -20.48
CA SER A 623 -1.44 5.40 -20.65
C SER A 623 -0.57 5.37 -19.40
N THR A 624 -1.12 4.96 -18.26
CA THR A 624 -0.38 4.84 -17.00
C THR A 624 0.22 3.46 -16.81
N ILE A 625 1.27 3.37 -15.98
CA ILE A 625 1.91 2.10 -15.63
C ILE A 625 1.04 1.24 -14.71
N TYR A 626 0.11 1.87 -13.99
CA TYR A 626 -0.77 1.24 -13.00
C TYR A 626 -1.96 0.53 -13.65
N GLY A 627 -2.57 -0.39 -12.92
CA GLY A 627 -3.69 -1.21 -13.40
C GLY A 627 -4.50 -1.80 -12.25
N LEU A 628 -4.84 -1.01 -11.22
CA LEU A 628 -5.58 -1.49 -10.05
C LEU A 628 -7.09 -1.52 -10.34
N GLY A 629 -7.74 -0.36 -10.31
CA GLY A 629 -9.18 -0.21 -10.54
C GLY A 629 -9.51 0.85 -11.59
N CYS A 630 -10.78 0.86 -12.01
CA CYS A 630 -11.36 1.89 -12.87
C CYS A 630 -12.85 2.02 -12.57
N SER A 631 -13.38 3.24 -12.69
CA SER A 631 -14.81 3.51 -12.76
C SER A 631 -15.17 3.93 -14.18
N VAL A 632 -16.26 3.41 -14.74
CA VAL A 632 -16.78 3.80 -16.06
C VAL A 632 -18.22 4.22 -15.90
N PHE A 633 -18.48 5.51 -16.11
CA PHE A 633 -19.81 6.12 -16.06
C PHE A 633 -20.31 6.36 -17.48
N GLY A 634 -21.53 5.94 -17.75
CA GLY A 634 -22.15 6.13 -19.06
C GLY A 634 -23.62 5.76 -19.06
N PRO A 635 -24.39 6.26 -20.05
CA PRO A 635 -25.82 6.02 -20.12
C PRO A 635 -26.14 4.54 -20.41
N THR A 636 -27.30 4.09 -19.93
CA THR A 636 -27.79 2.71 -20.12
C THR A 636 -29.16 2.63 -20.81
N GLY A 637 -29.71 3.80 -21.19
CA GLY A 637 -31.09 3.96 -21.66
C GLY A 637 -31.41 3.33 -23.02
N ASN A 638 -30.43 2.90 -23.81
CA ASN A 638 -30.63 2.16 -25.06
C ASN A 638 -29.45 1.22 -25.36
N SER A 639 -29.62 0.40 -26.41
CA SER A 639 -28.64 -0.62 -26.81
C SER A 639 -27.29 -0.02 -27.22
N ALA A 640 -27.27 1.09 -27.96
CA ALA A 640 -26.02 1.72 -28.40
C ALA A 640 -25.17 2.20 -27.21
N ALA A 641 -25.82 2.79 -26.20
CA ALA A 641 -25.16 3.25 -24.99
C ALA A 641 -24.57 2.09 -24.18
N ARG A 642 -25.31 0.97 -24.06
CA ARG A 642 -24.81 -0.25 -23.38
C ARG A 642 -23.63 -0.87 -24.13
N VAL A 643 -23.68 -0.92 -25.47
CA VAL A 643 -22.57 -1.41 -26.29
C VAL A 643 -21.33 -0.55 -26.11
N GLN A 644 -21.47 0.78 -26.09
CA GLN A 644 -20.35 1.68 -25.84
C GLN A 644 -19.75 1.46 -24.43
N LEU A 645 -20.60 1.37 -23.40
CA LEU A 645 -20.19 1.14 -22.02
C LEU A 645 -19.44 -0.18 -21.84
N GLU A 646 -19.97 -1.26 -22.42
CA GLU A 646 -19.35 -2.58 -22.44
C GLU A 646 -18.02 -2.55 -23.22
N TRP A 647 -18.01 -1.89 -24.38
CA TRP A 647 -16.81 -1.78 -25.23
C TRP A 647 -15.65 -1.11 -24.48
N VAL A 648 -15.92 -0.05 -23.70
CA VAL A 648 -14.94 0.63 -22.86
C VAL A 648 -14.50 -0.27 -21.71
N THR A 649 -15.45 -0.87 -21.00
CA THR A 649 -15.21 -1.76 -19.85
C THR A 649 -14.27 -2.91 -20.21
N GLN A 650 -14.45 -3.54 -21.38
CA GLN A 650 -13.60 -4.64 -21.85
C GLN A 650 -12.16 -4.23 -22.23
N ARG A 651 -11.91 -2.94 -22.49
CA ARG A 651 -10.62 -2.45 -23.04
C ARG A 651 -9.78 -1.70 -22.02
N VAL A 652 -10.35 -1.35 -20.88
CA VAL A 652 -9.58 -0.83 -19.75
C VAL A 652 -8.72 -1.96 -19.17
N LYS A 653 -7.42 -1.72 -19.03
CA LYS A 653 -6.43 -2.71 -18.57
C LYS A 653 -6.20 -2.58 -17.07
N THR A 654 -7.22 -2.92 -16.28
CA THR A 654 -7.16 -2.91 -14.82
C THR A 654 -7.56 -4.26 -14.24
N GLY A 655 -7.23 -4.50 -12.97
CA GLY A 655 -7.66 -5.70 -12.28
C GLY A 655 -9.16 -5.71 -11.94
N MET A 656 -9.75 -4.51 -11.82
CA MET A 656 -11.15 -4.33 -11.45
C MET A 656 -11.77 -3.15 -12.21
N VAL A 657 -13.05 -3.26 -12.58
CA VAL A 657 -13.83 -2.17 -13.22
C VAL A 657 -15.21 -2.05 -12.58
N ALA A 658 -15.57 -0.87 -12.11
CA ALA A 658 -16.89 -0.54 -11.58
C ALA A 658 -17.67 0.25 -12.63
N VAL A 659 -18.82 -0.28 -13.05
CA VAL A 659 -19.67 0.38 -14.05
C VAL A 659 -20.75 1.17 -13.35
N ASN A 660 -20.83 2.47 -13.62
CA ASN A 660 -21.73 3.44 -13.01
C ASN A 660 -21.62 3.54 -11.47
N ASP A 661 -20.49 3.11 -10.92
CA ASP A 661 -20.19 3.09 -9.49
C ASP A 661 -18.68 3.24 -9.21
N PHE A 662 -18.31 3.24 -7.93
CA PHE A 662 -16.95 3.47 -7.45
C PHE A 662 -16.62 2.59 -6.24
N ALA A 663 -15.48 1.91 -6.30
CA ALA A 663 -14.86 1.23 -5.18
C ALA A 663 -15.75 0.20 -4.44
N VAL A 664 -16.73 -0.38 -5.14
CA VAL A 664 -17.70 -1.31 -4.54
C VAL A 664 -17.20 -2.75 -4.43
N PHE A 665 -16.01 -3.08 -4.95
CA PHE A 665 -15.52 -4.46 -5.04
C PHE A 665 -15.48 -5.18 -3.68
N TYR A 666 -15.07 -4.50 -2.59
CA TYR A 666 -15.15 -5.04 -1.24
C TYR A 666 -16.58 -5.13 -0.72
N ALA A 667 -17.42 -4.16 -1.04
CA ALA A 667 -18.82 -4.13 -0.62
C ALA A 667 -19.65 -5.29 -1.18
N VAL A 668 -19.15 -5.93 -2.25
CA VAL A 668 -19.77 -7.11 -2.87
C VAL A 668 -18.84 -8.33 -2.94
N GLN A 669 -17.68 -8.24 -2.27
CA GLN A 669 -16.68 -9.31 -2.15
C GLN A 669 -16.27 -9.95 -3.48
N LEU A 670 -16.07 -9.11 -4.49
CA LEU A 670 -15.42 -9.50 -5.74
C LEU A 670 -13.91 -9.70 -5.53
N PRO A 671 -13.23 -10.47 -6.40
CA PRO A 671 -11.77 -10.59 -6.34
C PRO A 671 -11.11 -9.22 -6.42
N PHE A 672 -10.40 -8.87 -5.34
CA PHE A 672 -9.71 -7.59 -5.24
C PHE A 672 -8.24 -7.76 -5.57
N GLY A 673 -7.77 -6.99 -6.55
CA GLY A 673 -6.35 -6.82 -6.82
C GLY A 673 -6.02 -6.28 -8.21
N GLY A 674 -4.81 -5.79 -8.38
CA GLY A 674 -4.35 -5.14 -9.61
C GLY A 674 -3.75 -6.06 -10.67
N VAL A 675 -3.30 -5.45 -11.77
CA VAL A 675 -2.44 -6.08 -12.79
C VAL A 675 -1.22 -5.20 -13.08
N GLY A 676 -0.17 -5.79 -13.66
CA GLY A 676 1.02 -5.05 -14.06
C GLY A 676 1.73 -4.40 -12.87
N ASN A 677 1.93 -3.08 -12.91
CA ASN A 677 2.62 -2.37 -11.82
C ASN A 677 1.74 -2.13 -10.58
N SER A 678 0.46 -2.49 -10.63
CA SER A 678 -0.41 -2.52 -9.45
C SER A 678 -0.40 -3.87 -8.73
N GLY A 679 0.43 -4.82 -9.18
CA GLY A 679 0.67 -6.09 -8.49
C GLY A 679 0.00 -7.29 -9.16
N TYR A 680 -0.13 -8.38 -8.40
CA TYR A 680 -0.66 -9.66 -8.85
C TYR A 680 -1.17 -10.51 -7.67
N GLY A 681 -2.06 -11.45 -7.96
CA GLY A 681 -2.81 -12.19 -6.94
C GLY A 681 -4.14 -11.51 -6.61
N ARG A 682 -4.97 -12.15 -5.78
CA ARG A 682 -6.25 -11.60 -5.29
C ARG A 682 -6.41 -11.97 -3.82
N PHE A 683 -6.99 -11.08 -3.02
CA PHE A 683 -7.11 -11.30 -1.56
C PHE A 683 -8.50 -11.01 -0.96
N ALA A 684 -9.50 -10.71 -1.81
CA ALA A 684 -10.91 -10.68 -1.45
C ALA A 684 -11.70 -11.73 -2.23
N GLY A 685 -12.96 -11.95 -1.84
CA GLY A 685 -13.83 -12.95 -2.47
C GLY A 685 -13.35 -14.38 -2.29
N GLU A 686 -13.84 -15.25 -3.17
CA GLU A 686 -13.51 -16.68 -3.19
C GLU A 686 -12.05 -16.92 -3.57
N GLU A 687 -11.52 -16.15 -4.52
CA GLU A 687 -10.15 -16.22 -4.98
C GLU A 687 -9.17 -15.87 -3.87
N GLY A 688 -9.47 -14.81 -3.10
CA GLY A 688 -8.66 -14.40 -1.95
C GLY A 688 -8.69 -15.35 -0.77
N LEU A 689 -9.78 -16.10 -0.61
CA LEU A 689 -9.85 -17.15 0.40
C LEU A 689 -9.04 -18.37 -0.03
N ARG A 690 -9.16 -18.78 -1.30
CA ARG A 690 -8.44 -19.92 -1.88
C ARG A 690 -6.93 -19.67 -2.03
N SER A 691 -6.50 -18.41 -2.20
CA SER A 691 -5.08 -18.07 -2.29
C SER A 691 -4.30 -18.33 -1.00
N LEU A 692 -5.01 -18.44 0.13
CA LEU A 692 -4.45 -18.85 1.42
C LEU A 692 -4.53 -20.37 1.66
N CYS A 693 -4.75 -21.16 0.61
CA CYS A 693 -4.81 -22.61 0.69
C CYS A 693 -3.76 -23.27 -0.21
N ASN A 694 -3.24 -24.40 0.23
CA ASN A 694 -2.60 -25.36 -0.65
C ASN A 694 -3.66 -26.01 -1.54
N ILE A 695 -3.57 -25.78 -2.85
CA ILE A 695 -4.46 -26.37 -3.86
C ILE A 695 -3.94 -27.77 -4.19
N LYS A 696 -4.50 -28.79 -3.54
CA LYS A 696 -4.07 -30.18 -3.67
C LYS A 696 -4.88 -30.93 -4.70
N SER A 697 -4.22 -31.43 -5.74
CA SER A 697 -4.80 -32.36 -6.72
C SER A 697 -4.82 -33.79 -6.15
N VAL A 698 -6.00 -34.40 -6.12
CA VAL A 698 -6.20 -35.79 -5.70
C VAL A 698 -6.83 -36.57 -6.85
N CYS A 699 -6.12 -37.60 -7.32
CA CYS A 699 -6.59 -38.55 -8.32
C CYS A 699 -6.65 -39.94 -7.68
N SER A 700 -7.83 -40.54 -7.65
CA SER A 700 -8.04 -41.88 -7.11
C SER A 700 -8.81 -42.76 -8.09
N ASP A 701 -8.74 -44.07 -7.91
CA ASP A 701 -9.64 -44.98 -8.62
C ASP A 701 -11.08 -44.77 -8.13
N ARG A 702 -12.02 -44.67 -9.06
CA ARG A 702 -13.45 -44.56 -8.77
C ARG A 702 -14.01 -45.89 -8.26
N TRP A 703 -13.49 -47.00 -8.81
CA TRP A 703 -13.92 -48.35 -8.49
C TRP A 703 -12.70 -49.25 -8.28
N PRO A 704 -11.93 -49.06 -7.18
CA PRO A 704 -10.70 -49.81 -6.97
C PRO A 704 -10.92 -51.33 -6.94
N GLY A 705 -12.10 -51.83 -6.57
CA GLY A 705 -12.40 -53.27 -6.63
C GLY A 705 -12.60 -53.83 -8.05
N LEU A 706 -12.89 -52.97 -9.04
CA LEU A 706 -13.27 -53.37 -10.40
C LEU A 706 -12.18 -53.04 -11.42
N ILE A 707 -11.67 -51.80 -11.42
CA ILE A 707 -10.68 -51.32 -12.39
C ILE A 707 -9.66 -50.45 -11.65
N LYS A 708 -8.38 -50.80 -11.82
CA LYS A 708 -7.22 -50.04 -11.35
C LYS A 708 -6.29 -49.76 -12.53
N THR A 709 -5.37 -48.81 -12.33
CA THR A 709 -4.30 -48.62 -13.32
C THR A 709 -3.42 -49.86 -13.37
N ALA A 710 -3.30 -50.44 -14.57
CA ALA A 710 -2.35 -51.49 -14.90
C ALA A 710 -1.59 -51.06 -16.16
N ILE A 711 -0.30 -51.35 -16.19
CA ILE A 711 0.52 -51.15 -17.39
C ILE A 711 0.30 -52.36 -18.31
N PRO A 712 -0.11 -52.18 -19.58
CA PRO A 712 -0.21 -53.29 -20.52
C PRO A 712 1.13 -54.04 -20.61
N GLY A 713 1.13 -55.37 -20.66
CA GLY A 713 2.38 -56.15 -20.54
C GLY A 713 3.49 -55.77 -21.53
N LYS A 714 3.16 -55.38 -22.77
CA LYS A 714 4.17 -54.89 -23.75
C LYS A 714 4.80 -53.54 -23.35
N LEU A 715 4.08 -52.73 -22.58
CA LEU A 715 4.51 -51.44 -22.06
C LEU A 715 5.10 -51.53 -20.65
N ASP A 716 5.08 -52.71 -20.02
CA ASP A 716 5.67 -52.93 -18.70
C ASP A 716 7.19 -52.98 -18.79
N TYR A 717 7.90 -52.59 -17.73
CA TYR A 717 9.36 -52.58 -17.75
C TYR A 717 9.94 -53.90 -17.24
N PRO A 718 10.92 -54.53 -17.93
CA PRO A 718 11.51 -54.09 -19.20
C PRO A 718 10.54 -54.23 -20.38
N MET A 719 10.56 -53.22 -21.27
CA MET A 719 9.63 -53.10 -22.40
C MET A 719 9.64 -54.34 -23.29
N GLY A 720 8.46 -54.87 -23.58
CA GLY A 720 8.28 -55.99 -24.48
C GLY A 720 8.38 -55.62 -25.96
N GLU A 721 8.52 -56.63 -26.82
CA GLU A 721 8.53 -56.41 -28.28
C GLU A 721 7.24 -55.75 -28.76
N GLY A 722 7.36 -54.71 -29.59
CA GLY A 722 6.22 -53.95 -30.10
C GLY A 722 5.63 -52.92 -29.12
N ALA A 723 6.30 -52.62 -28.01
CA ALA A 723 5.91 -51.59 -27.03
C ALA A 723 5.48 -50.26 -27.69
N TYR A 724 6.25 -49.78 -28.67
CA TYR A 724 5.95 -48.53 -29.38
C TYR A 724 4.62 -48.60 -30.16
N GLY A 725 4.33 -49.73 -30.80
CA GLY A 725 3.07 -49.96 -31.51
C GLY A 725 1.88 -49.97 -30.54
N MET A 726 2.03 -50.65 -29.40
CA MET A 726 1.02 -50.63 -28.33
C MET A 726 0.79 -49.22 -27.79
N GLY A 727 1.85 -48.45 -27.56
CA GLY A 727 1.77 -47.05 -27.13
C GLY A 727 0.98 -46.18 -28.11
N LYS A 728 1.28 -46.28 -29.41
CA LYS A 728 0.48 -45.61 -30.46
C LYS A 728 -0.98 -46.05 -30.43
N GLY A 729 -1.22 -47.35 -30.25
CA GLY A 729 -2.56 -47.90 -30.18
C GLY A 729 -3.41 -47.31 -29.04
N VAL A 730 -2.83 -47.19 -27.84
CA VAL A 730 -3.48 -46.55 -26.68
C VAL A 730 -3.82 -45.09 -26.96
N ILE A 731 -2.90 -44.34 -27.59
CA ILE A 731 -3.11 -42.93 -27.95
C ILE A 731 -4.23 -42.80 -28.98
N GLU A 732 -4.18 -43.58 -30.06
CA GLU A 732 -5.19 -43.56 -31.14
C GLU A 732 -6.59 -43.98 -30.63
N PHE A 733 -6.68 -44.96 -29.73
CA PHE A 733 -7.92 -45.34 -29.07
C PHE A 733 -8.48 -44.24 -28.17
N GLY A 734 -7.61 -43.59 -27.37
CA GLY A 734 -8.00 -42.58 -26.40
C GLY A 734 -8.37 -41.23 -27.00
N TYR A 735 -7.66 -40.82 -28.05
CA TYR A 735 -7.67 -39.46 -28.60
C TYR A 735 -8.02 -39.40 -30.10
N GLY A 736 -8.24 -40.53 -30.76
CA GLY A 736 -8.72 -40.54 -32.15
C GLY A 736 -10.09 -39.88 -32.26
N GLU A 737 -10.17 -38.79 -33.03
CA GLU A 737 -11.43 -38.07 -33.27
C GLU A 737 -12.34 -38.78 -34.30
N SER A 738 -11.76 -39.62 -35.17
CA SER A 738 -12.51 -40.43 -36.13
C SER A 738 -12.61 -41.88 -35.70
N LEU A 739 -13.71 -42.53 -36.08
CA LEU A 739 -13.92 -43.96 -35.82
C LEU A 739 -12.78 -44.81 -36.41
N GLY A 740 -12.31 -44.46 -37.61
CA GLY A 740 -11.18 -45.13 -38.25
C GLY A 740 -9.89 -45.08 -37.43
N ARG A 741 -9.59 -43.93 -36.79
CA ARG A 741 -8.43 -43.80 -35.90
C ARG A 741 -8.60 -44.57 -34.60
N ILE A 742 -9.79 -44.56 -34.01
CA ILE A 742 -10.07 -45.36 -32.80
C ILE A 742 -9.89 -46.86 -33.10
N VAL A 743 -10.43 -47.34 -34.23
CA VAL A 743 -10.31 -48.74 -34.67
C VAL A 743 -8.86 -49.10 -34.99
N ALA A 744 -8.11 -48.23 -35.68
CA ALA A 744 -6.68 -48.42 -35.91
C ALA A 744 -5.90 -48.52 -34.59
N GLY A 745 -6.27 -47.70 -33.60
CA GLY A 745 -5.68 -47.75 -32.26
C GLY A 745 -5.90 -49.09 -31.57
N ILE A 746 -7.14 -49.61 -31.62
CA ILE A 746 -7.46 -50.94 -31.08
C ILE A 746 -6.63 -52.03 -31.79
N ARG A 747 -6.54 -51.99 -33.13
CA ARG A 747 -5.74 -52.97 -33.91
C ARG A 747 -4.27 -52.97 -33.49
N ARG A 748 -3.66 -51.79 -33.36
CA ARG A 748 -2.28 -51.66 -32.87
C ARG A 748 -2.11 -52.16 -31.44
N MET A 749 -3.11 -51.99 -30.57
CA MET A 749 -3.06 -52.51 -29.20
C MET A 749 -3.06 -54.04 -29.16
N ILE A 750 -3.80 -54.70 -30.05
CA ILE A 750 -3.83 -56.18 -30.14
C ILE A 750 -2.70 -56.76 -31.00
N GLY A 751 -1.87 -55.91 -31.63
CA GLY A 751 -0.72 -56.33 -32.45
C GLY A 751 -1.09 -56.71 -33.90
N VAL A 752 -2.20 -56.18 -34.42
CA VAL A 752 -2.72 -56.41 -35.78
C VAL A 752 -2.53 -55.19 -36.68
#